data_AF-Q6DFV8-F1
#
_entry.id   AF-Q6DFV8-F1
#
_cell.length_a   1.000
_cell.length_b   1.000
_cell.length_c   1.000
_cell.angle_alpha   90.00
_cell.angle_beta   90.00
_cell.angle_gamma   90.00
#
_symmetry.space_group_name_H-M   'P 1'
#
loop_
_entity.id
_entity.type
_entity.pdbx_description
1 polymer ?
#
loop_
_entity_poly.entity_id
_entity_poly.type
_entity_poly.pdbx_seq_one_letter_code
_entity_poly.pdbx_strand_id
1 'polypeptide(L)'
;MRGGAWARLVTALMLLVQGKCQQAQECSPGGHRILQSPYRSVHFDSVYLQYSAVQDLICDHSLSPGWYRFLIFDRPAEMPTKCVEMNHCGTQAPIWLSLSDSEALPLPGEMKKLTACATWQFLFSTEKDCCLFQIPVSVRNCGDFFVYLLQPTQGCMGYCAEAISDVKLHTCGPGETENEGGCVGQLSMAQPPAPPAPPGRPKISVELLGSLVFCRCTFDVSPTNTSVGFLIAWSRLSSQEIKEELRQESTLQAFSLLELDGINLRLGDTIFCSAAVFYLEKPDVQSIAVESQEFFAGIKLKPELDTISEDGKEYQLKIESTIPIVCSEFSELDQGCKISLKLKTIEQGKEHLGLNLALSSCHVDLHQNSCANGICSQAVLYYTAVTDFSRDGDRVTDIIVEPIVNDVFLWDRYAPDSIQIKVKDVPSAYCYSFTDPHIITFDGRVYDNFKTGTFVLYKSMSRDFEIHVRQWNCGSLHYSVSCNCGFVAKEEGDIVTFDMCSGQLHESPSYLFVKNQESSSSNIRITESYLGRKITIWFSSGAFIRADLSEWGMSITLRVPSLDYRSTLGLCGTFDENPENDFHDKNGIKIDHDDNYIAFINEWRLQPGRSMFDKVPASSRFPAKPSYCSCWLGTAMHHLLSHHLDSRSHLEMASGCKGIKHLQFSSLIPDLDITSEYINSEALAGKLSPHVPREENNLNFLLQKNAHPNLSKLDLNLPHPGNKILNPPAYLSDERHTQDQEMRKSLQNRWKRQNVKDFHPVYIFQSLGQGNLEEFSYFFPEDHTEDSQPEFAPSWPTASGLTEFSVLAICQQTLANSSIGRLCLPFLGRTLNHVVDMCVKDVLLKDDVNWAEGGVALLENECERRVLEDGKRNVEENRKTVEGILEVLKCPNLCSGHGECMGWGCVCSPGYSSYDCSHSYGMQML
;
A
#
# COMPACT_ATOMS: atom_id res chain seq x y z
N MET A 1 72.65 -19.84 95.92
CA MET A 1 71.59 -19.47 94.95
C MET A 1 70.79 -20.74 94.70
N ARG A 2 69.58 -21.00 95.22
CA ARG A 2 68.31 -20.23 95.15
C ARG A 2 68.08 -19.61 93.78
N GLY A 3 67.17 -20.21 93.01
CA GLY A 3 66.48 -19.60 91.87
C GLY A 3 66.74 -20.27 90.52
N GLY A 4 65.73 -20.99 90.01
CA GLY A 4 65.48 -21.06 88.57
C GLY A 4 65.87 -22.33 87.82
N ALA A 5 65.04 -23.37 87.93
CA ALA A 5 64.86 -24.34 86.83
C ALA A 5 63.45 -24.95 86.81
N TRP A 6 62.42 -24.16 87.18
CA TRP A 6 61.01 -24.44 86.90
C TRP A 6 60.65 -24.24 85.40
N ALA A 7 61.64 -24.02 84.53
CA ALA A 7 61.44 -23.84 83.09
C ALA A 7 61.56 -25.13 82.27
N ARG A 8 61.90 -26.29 82.88
CA ARG A 8 62.02 -27.56 82.14
C ARG A 8 60.91 -28.58 82.38
N LEU A 9 60.03 -28.36 83.36
CA LEU A 9 58.87 -29.24 83.58
C LEU A 9 57.61 -28.77 82.85
N VAL A 10 57.49 -27.48 82.52
CA VAL A 10 56.40 -26.95 81.69
C VAL A 10 56.52 -27.42 80.22
N THR A 11 57.73 -27.69 79.73
CA THR A 11 57.94 -28.21 78.37
C THR A 11 57.75 -29.72 78.25
N ALA A 12 57.87 -30.49 79.35
CA ALA A 12 57.62 -31.93 79.33
C ALA A 12 56.12 -32.28 79.44
N LEU A 13 55.30 -31.46 80.12
CA LEU A 13 53.83 -31.64 80.12
C LEU A 13 53.15 -31.16 78.83
N MET A 14 53.80 -30.28 78.05
CA MET A 14 53.31 -29.89 76.72
C MET A 14 53.50 -30.96 75.64
N LEU A 15 54.28 -32.02 75.90
CA LEU A 15 54.50 -33.12 74.97
C LEU A 15 53.62 -34.36 75.22
N LEU A 16 52.68 -34.30 76.16
CA LEU A 16 51.71 -35.38 76.42
C LEU A 16 50.24 -35.01 76.19
N VAL A 17 49.94 -33.85 75.59
CA VAL A 17 48.55 -33.45 75.23
C VAL A 17 48.35 -33.30 73.71
N GLN A 18 49.19 -33.92 72.90
CA GLN A 18 48.95 -34.09 71.46
C GLN A 18 48.54 -35.53 71.11
N GLY A 19 47.63 -36.10 71.89
CA GLY A 19 46.66 -37.01 71.31
C GLY A 19 45.70 -36.18 70.48
N LYS A 20 46.08 -35.82 69.25
CA LYS A 20 45.15 -35.27 68.26
C LYS A 20 43.97 -36.25 68.24
N CYS A 21 42.82 -35.84 68.76
CA CYS A 21 41.56 -36.47 68.41
C CYS A 21 41.52 -36.39 66.88
N GLN A 22 41.79 -37.50 66.19
CA GLN A 22 41.66 -37.56 64.74
C GLN A 22 40.18 -37.32 64.47
N GLN A 23 39.85 -36.07 64.14
CA GLN A 23 38.51 -35.73 63.71
C GLN A 23 38.23 -36.59 62.48
N ALA A 24 37.13 -37.34 62.52
CA ALA A 24 36.79 -38.29 61.47
C ALA A 24 36.80 -37.58 60.11
N GLN A 25 37.39 -38.21 59.09
CA GLN A 25 37.66 -37.58 57.80
C GLN A 25 36.40 -36.95 57.21
N GLU A 26 35.25 -37.61 57.37
CA GLU A 26 33.91 -37.20 56.95
C GLU A 26 33.42 -35.90 57.60
N CYS A 27 33.94 -35.48 58.76
CA CYS A 27 33.57 -34.22 59.41
C CYS A 27 34.35 -33.01 58.88
N SER A 28 35.39 -33.22 58.07
CA SER A 28 36.11 -32.11 57.43
C SER A 28 35.33 -31.58 56.21
N PRO A 29 35.50 -30.29 55.80
CA PRO A 29 34.77 -29.69 54.68
C PRO A 29 34.91 -30.41 53.32
N GLY A 30 35.87 -31.31 53.15
CA GLY A 30 36.04 -32.15 51.96
C GLY A 30 35.74 -33.64 52.18
N GLY A 31 35.33 -34.03 53.39
CA GLY A 31 35.04 -35.42 53.74
C GLY A 31 33.61 -35.87 53.44
N HIS A 32 32.72 -34.93 53.18
CA HIS A 32 31.33 -35.16 52.83
C HIS A 32 30.93 -34.28 51.65
N ARG A 33 29.87 -34.68 50.97
CA ARG A 33 29.21 -33.93 49.90
C ARG A 33 27.98 -33.23 50.44
N ILE A 34 27.58 -32.14 49.78
CA ILE A 34 26.40 -31.39 50.17
C ILE A 34 25.25 -31.81 49.26
N LEU A 35 24.15 -32.27 49.87
CA LEU A 35 22.86 -32.46 49.20
C LEU A 35 22.02 -31.20 49.43
N GLN A 36 22.03 -30.32 48.43
CA GLN A 36 21.32 -29.04 48.46
C GLN A 36 20.22 -29.03 47.40
N SER A 37 18.97 -28.97 47.86
CA SER A 37 17.81 -28.70 47.01
C SER A 37 16.62 -28.28 47.88
N PRO A 38 15.96 -27.14 47.60
CA PRO A 38 14.74 -26.72 48.29
C PRO A 38 13.63 -27.77 48.25
N TYR A 39 13.54 -28.50 47.12
CA TYR A 39 12.50 -29.51 46.91
C TYR A 39 12.62 -30.67 47.91
N ARG A 40 13.79 -30.93 48.52
CA ARG A 40 13.97 -31.98 49.54
C ARG A 40 13.27 -31.72 50.87
N SER A 41 12.72 -30.52 51.05
CA SER A 41 12.00 -30.16 52.28
C SER A 41 10.79 -31.06 52.49
N VAL A 42 10.59 -31.51 53.74
CA VAL A 42 9.35 -32.20 54.15
C VAL A 42 8.09 -31.38 53.89
N HIS A 43 8.21 -30.05 53.80
CA HIS A 43 7.10 -29.15 53.49
C HIS A 43 6.84 -28.95 51.99
N PHE A 44 7.71 -29.48 51.11
CA PHE A 44 7.52 -29.34 49.68
C PHE A 44 6.56 -30.42 49.16
N ASP A 45 5.42 -30.01 48.63
CA ASP A 45 4.47 -30.89 47.94
C ASP A 45 4.94 -31.15 46.50
N SER A 46 5.10 -32.42 46.18
CA SER A 46 5.64 -32.93 44.92
C SER A 46 4.53 -33.39 43.95
N VAL A 47 3.25 -33.29 44.34
CA VAL A 47 2.12 -33.64 43.48
C VAL A 47 2.12 -32.78 42.22
N TYR A 48 2.40 -31.48 42.33
CA TYR A 48 2.45 -30.58 41.18
C TYR A 48 3.50 -31.01 40.14
N LEU A 49 4.70 -31.39 40.58
CA LEU A 49 5.78 -31.84 39.68
C LEU A 49 5.39 -33.08 38.87
N GLN A 50 4.48 -33.92 39.38
CA GLN A 50 4.02 -35.12 38.67
C GLN A 50 3.14 -34.80 37.46
N TYR A 51 2.49 -33.63 37.44
CA TYR A 51 1.63 -33.21 36.34
C TYR A 51 2.33 -32.26 35.36
N SER A 52 3.20 -31.38 35.86
CA SER A 52 3.79 -30.29 35.07
C SER A 52 5.24 -30.52 34.64
N ALA A 53 6.04 -31.21 35.46
CA ALA A 53 7.49 -31.30 35.29
C ALA A 53 8.07 -32.57 35.92
N VAL A 54 7.69 -33.75 35.39
CA VAL A 54 8.09 -35.05 35.95
C VAL A 54 9.61 -35.24 36.03
N GLN A 55 10.35 -34.57 35.15
CA GLN A 55 11.82 -34.60 35.11
C GLN A 55 12.47 -33.90 36.32
N ASP A 56 11.75 -33.00 36.99
CA ASP A 56 12.23 -32.26 38.15
C ASP A 56 12.00 -33.02 39.48
N LEU A 57 11.36 -34.20 39.44
CA LEU A 57 11.27 -35.07 40.61
C LEU A 57 12.67 -35.51 41.07
N ILE A 58 12.90 -35.40 42.37
CA ILE A 58 14.09 -35.88 43.03
C ILE A 58 14.11 -37.41 42.98
N CYS A 59 15.17 -37.92 42.35
CA CYS A 59 15.41 -39.33 42.13
C CYS A 59 16.84 -39.70 42.58
N ASP A 60 17.00 -40.15 43.82
CA ASP A 60 18.31 -40.52 44.39
C ASP A 60 18.81 -41.90 43.95
N HIS A 61 18.19 -42.48 42.93
CA HIS A 61 18.69 -43.68 42.27
C HIS A 61 20.08 -43.46 41.63
N SER A 62 20.35 -42.24 41.16
CA SER A 62 21.65 -41.84 40.60
C SER A 62 22.62 -41.28 41.65
N LEU A 63 22.23 -41.23 42.93
CA LEU A 63 23.07 -40.68 43.99
C LEU A 63 24.28 -41.59 44.23
N SER A 64 25.49 -41.04 44.10
CA SER A 64 26.70 -41.83 44.32
C SER A 64 26.90 -42.16 45.81
N PRO A 65 27.35 -43.38 46.16
CA PRO A 65 27.57 -43.73 47.58
C PRO A 65 28.59 -42.79 48.25
N GLY A 66 28.30 -42.31 49.45
CA GLY A 66 29.25 -41.48 50.22
C GLY A 66 28.63 -40.74 51.40
N TRP A 67 29.45 -39.95 52.09
CA TRP A 67 28.99 -39.10 53.19
C TRP A 67 28.32 -37.83 52.66
N TYR A 68 27.15 -37.52 53.20
CA TYR A 68 26.35 -36.37 52.79
C TYR A 68 25.88 -35.53 53.97
N ARG A 69 25.78 -34.23 53.74
CA ARG A 69 25.15 -33.24 54.62
C ARG A 69 24.01 -32.57 53.85
N PHE A 70 22.86 -32.39 54.48
CA PHE A 70 21.71 -31.72 53.87
C PHE A 70 21.74 -30.21 54.11
N LEU A 71 21.38 -29.46 53.07
CA LEU A 71 21.07 -28.04 53.15
C LEU A 71 19.74 -27.77 52.44
N ILE A 72 18.88 -26.97 53.07
CA ILE A 72 17.68 -26.42 52.45
C ILE A 72 17.83 -24.90 52.48
N PHE A 73 17.77 -24.24 51.31
CA PHE A 73 18.00 -22.79 51.20
C PHE A 73 19.29 -22.31 51.89
N ASP A 74 20.40 -23.02 51.70
CA ASP A 74 21.70 -22.76 52.35
C ASP A 74 21.69 -22.84 53.90
N ARG A 75 20.57 -23.28 54.50
CA ARG A 75 20.45 -23.50 55.94
C ARG A 75 20.68 -24.97 56.31
N PRO A 76 21.27 -25.23 57.50
CA PRO A 76 21.42 -26.59 58.01
C PRO A 76 20.10 -27.36 58.04
N ALA A 77 20.12 -28.59 57.53
CA ALA A 77 18.97 -29.49 57.55
C ALA A 77 19.41 -30.91 57.94
N GLU A 78 18.48 -31.67 58.51
CA GLU A 78 18.68 -33.04 59.00
C GLU A 78 17.66 -33.98 58.34
N MET A 79 17.95 -35.29 58.29
CA MET A 79 16.92 -36.25 57.87
C MET A 79 15.80 -36.27 58.92
N PRO A 80 14.52 -36.16 58.52
CA PRO A 80 13.40 -36.22 59.45
C PRO A 80 13.36 -37.59 60.15
N THR A 81 13.07 -37.58 61.45
CA THR A 81 12.95 -38.82 62.25
C THR A 81 11.50 -39.31 62.41
N LYS A 82 10.57 -38.68 61.69
CA LYS A 82 9.14 -39.00 61.68
C LYS A 82 8.72 -39.38 60.26
N CYS A 83 7.72 -40.25 60.15
CA CYS A 83 7.17 -40.65 58.86
C CYS A 83 6.71 -39.43 58.06
N VAL A 84 7.19 -39.34 56.82
CA VAL A 84 6.84 -38.31 55.85
C VAL A 84 5.83 -38.90 54.88
N GLU A 85 4.75 -38.18 54.58
CA GLU A 85 3.71 -38.63 53.64
C GLU A 85 4.26 -38.74 52.21
N MET A 86 3.60 -39.54 51.37
CA MET A 86 3.92 -39.62 49.96
C MET A 86 3.82 -38.26 49.27
N ASN A 87 4.56 -38.12 48.16
CA ASN A 87 4.57 -36.89 47.36
C ASN A 87 5.12 -35.68 48.12
N HIS A 88 6.05 -35.89 49.06
CA HIS A 88 6.82 -34.85 49.70
C HIS A 88 8.32 -34.97 49.39
N CYS A 89 9.11 -33.96 49.74
CA CYS A 89 10.56 -33.94 49.53
C CYS A 89 10.99 -34.03 48.05
N GLY A 90 10.14 -33.55 47.15
CA GLY A 90 10.38 -33.51 45.71
C GLY A 90 10.25 -34.87 45.04
N THR A 91 9.73 -35.89 45.72
CA THR A 91 9.70 -37.28 45.23
C THR A 91 8.35 -37.93 45.52
N GLN A 92 8.05 -39.04 44.84
CA GLN A 92 6.85 -39.85 45.15
C GLN A 92 7.02 -40.69 46.41
N ALA A 93 8.27 -41.13 46.67
CA ALA A 93 8.64 -42.03 47.75
C ALA A 93 9.69 -41.36 48.67
N PRO A 94 9.27 -40.54 49.64
CA PRO A 94 10.18 -39.87 50.54
C PRO A 94 10.86 -40.82 51.53
N ILE A 95 12.18 -40.66 51.68
CA ILE A 95 13.02 -41.45 52.60
C ILE A 95 13.35 -40.62 53.84
N TRP A 96 13.02 -41.18 55.01
CA TRP A 96 13.21 -40.58 56.34
C TRP A 96 14.00 -41.53 57.25
N LEU A 97 14.56 -41.02 58.34
CA LEU A 97 15.37 -41.81 59.27
C LEU A 97 14.47 -42.45 60.34
N SER A 98 14.40 -43.78 60.37
CA SER A 98 13.61 -44.48 61.38
C SER A 98 14.45 -44.73 62.63
N LEU A 99 13.93 -44.27 63.77
CA LEU A 99 14.48 -44.52 65.09
C LEU A 99 13.47 -45.36 65.86
N SER A 100 13.88 -46.53 66.33
CA SER A 100 13.09 -47.29 67.30
C SER A 100 13.08 -46.61 68.67
N ASP A 101 12.16 -46.97 69.56
CA ASP A 101 12.02 -46.35 70.89
C ASP A 101 13.30 -46.43 71.76
N SER A 102 14.20 -47.37 71.47
CA SER A 102 15.49 -47.54 72.15
C SER A 102 16.67 -46.89 71.40
N GLU A 103 16.46 -46.42 70.18
CA GLU A 103 17.46 -45.75 69.35
C GLU A 103 17.36 -44.24 69.47
N ALA A 104 18.51 -43.60 69.53
CA ALA A 104 18.64 -42.16 69.50
C ALA A 104 19.78 -41.77 68.56
N LEU A 105 19.70 -40.56 68.02
CA LEU A 105 20.77 -39.98 67.22
C LEU A 105 22.14 -40.06 67.95
N PRO A 106 23.25 -40.19 67.20
CA PRO A 106 24.58 -40.30 67.79
C PRO A 106 24.96 -39.06 68.60
N LEU A 107 25.64 -39.27 69.74
CA LEU A 107 26.23 -38.18 70.51
C LEU A 107 27.39 -37.54 69.72
N PRO A 108 27.75 -36.27 69.99
CA PRO A 108 28.87 -35.60 69.33
C PRO A 108 30.15 -36.45 69.31
N GLY A 109 30.69 -36.71 68.11
CA GLY A 109 31.86 -37.55 67.87
C GLY A 109 31.57 -39.04 67.62
N GLU A 110 30.37 -39.53 67.94
CA GLU A 110 29.97 -40.92 67.71
C GLU A 110 29.40 -41.15 66.30
N MET A 111 29.45 -42.40 65.86
CA MET A 111 28.78 -42.89 64.66
C MET A 111 27.89 -44.07 65.01
N LYS A 112 26.63 -44.04 64.55
CA LYS A 112 25.65 -45.12 64.71
C LYS A 112 25.15 -45.59 63.35
N LYS A 113 25.00 -46.90 63.21
CA LYS A 113 24.29 -47.50 62.08
C LYS A 113 22.81 -47.55 62.42
N LEU A 114 22.00 -46.96 61.56
CA LEU A 114 20.55 -46.83 61.69
C LEU A 114 19.88 -47.28 60.38
N THR A 115 18.55 -47.28 60.37
CA THR A 115 17.76 -47.66 59.21
C THR A 115 16.95 -46.47 58.73
N ALA A 116 17.07 -46.12 57.46
CA ALA A 116 16.16 -45.20 56.79
C ALA A 116 15.00 -45.99 56.15
N CYS A 117 13.82 -45.39 56.15
CA CYS A 117 12.58 -45.97 55.65
C CYS A 117 12.04 -45.11 54.52
N ALA A 118 11.54 -45.73 53.45
CA ALA A 118 10.78 -45.04 52.41
C ALA A 118 9.28 -45.27 52.59
N THR A 119 8.51 -44.18 52.57
CA THR A 119 7.04 -44.24 52.65
C THR A 119 6.45 -44.56 51.29
N TRP A 120 5.52 -45.52 51.24
CA TRP A 120 4.78 -45.86 50.03
C TRP A 120 3.36 -46.33 50.34
N GLN A 121 2.43 -45.99 49.47
CA GLN A 121 1.04 -46.41 49.50
C GLN A 121 0.72 -46.99 48.12
N PHE A 122 0.30 -48.25 48.09
CA PHE A 122 -0.12 -48.88 46.85
C PHE A 122 -1.41 -48.24 46.33
N LEU A 123 -1.50 -48.07 45.02
CA LEU A 123 -2.74 -47.68 44.33
C LEU A 123 -3.86 -48.63 44.80
N PHE A 124 -4.99 -48.06 45.22
CA PHE A 124 -6.17 -48.75 45.78
C PHE A 124 -6.08 -49.27 47.24
N SER A 125 -4.98 -49.03 47.96
CA SER A 125 -4.91 -49.26 49.42
C SER A 125 -5.14 -47.96 50.19
N THR A 126 -5.94 -47.98 51.27
CA THR A 126 -6.01 -46.89 52.26
C THR A 126 -4.92 -46.97 53.33
N GLU A 127 -4.24 -48.12 53.42
CA GLU A 127 -3.13 -48.33 54.36
C GLU A 127 -1.81 -47.91 53.71
N LYS A 128 -1.15 -46.94 54.34
CA LYS A 128 0.20 -46.49 54.00
C LYS A 128 1.23 -47.30 54.79
N ASP A 129 2.29 -47.73 54.13
CA ASP A 129 3.45 -48.29 54.81
C ASP A 129 4.56 -47.24 54.87
N CYS A 130 4.78 -46.69 56.07
CA CYS A 130 5.83 -45.72 56.33
C CYS A 130 7.25 -46.31 56.20
N CYS A 131 7.40 -47.64 56.17
CA CYS A 131 8.69 -48.30 56.07
C CYS A 131 8.67 -49.51 55.12
N LEU A 132 8.08 -49.32 53.94
CA LEU A 132 8.01 -50.37 52.91
C LEU A 132 9.41 -50.78 52.44
N PHE A 133 10.31 -49.80 52.26
CA PHE A 133 11.70 -50.04 51.89
C PHE A 133 12.64 -49.63 53.02
N GLN A 134 13.50 -50.56 53.44
CA GLN A 134 14.51 -50.34 54.47
C GLN A 134 15.89 -50.16 53.84
N ILE A 135 16.54 -49.05 54.16
CA ILE A 135 17.85 -48.66 53.62
C ILE A 135 18.81 -48.48 54.80
N PRO A 136 19.89 -49.26 54.91
CA PRO A 136 20.86 -49.06 55.99
C PRO A 136 21.62 -47.75 55.77
N VAL A 137 21.68 -46.91 56.81
CA VAL A 137 22.36 -45.60 56.80
C VAL A 137 23.25 -45.50 58.03
N SER A 138 24.47 -44.98 57.85
CA SER A 138 25.33 -44.65 59.00
C SER A 138 25.30 -43.16 59.26
N VAL A 139 24.96 -42.76 60.49
CA VAL A 139 24.88 -41.35 60.91
C VAL A 139 26.05 -41.06 61.83
N ARG A 140 26.80 -39.98 61.56
CA ARG A 140 27.82 -39.45 62.46
C ARG A 140 27.46 -38.05 62.89
N ASN A 141 27.61 -37.77 64.18
CA ASN A 141 27.50 -36.43 64.72
C ASN A 141 28.87 -35.75 64.72
N CYS A 142 29.04 -34.71 63.91
CA CYS A 142 30.29 -33.95 63.81
C CYS A 142 30.38 -32.79 64.83
N GLY A 143 29.42 -32.68 65.75
CA GLY A 143 29.29 -31.59 66.72
C GLY A 143 28.27 -30.56 66.24
N ASP A 144 28.59 -29.86 65.16
CA ASP A 144 27.76 -28.76 64.63
C ASP A 144 26.71 -29.24 63.60
N PHE A 145 26.88 -30.44 63.07
CA PHE A 145 26.00 -31.03 62.05
C PHE A 145 26.13 -32.56 62.02
N PHE A 146 25.12 -33.21 61.45
CA PHE A 146 25.17 -34.63 61.13
C PHE A 146 25.64 -34.87 59.70
N VAL A 147 26.37 -35.97 59.50
CA VAL A 147 26.66 -36.53 58.17
C VAL A 147 26.10 -37.93 58.06
N TYR A 148 25.57 -38.24 56.89
CA TYR A 148 24.86 -39.48 56.60
C TYR A 148 25.60 -40.23 55.49
N LEU A 149 25.97 -41.47 55.73
CA LEU A 149 26.50 -42.36 54.70
C LEU A 149 25.33 -42.90 53.87
N LEU A 150 25.06 -42.25 52.74
CA LEU A 150 23.94 -42.56 51.85
C LEU A 150 24.39 -43.41 50.67
N GLN A 151 23.44 -44.16 50.11
CA GLN A 151 23.64 -45.04 48.97
C GLN A 151 22.55 -44.83 47.91
N PRO A 152 22.79 -45.23 46.65
CA PRO A 152 21.76 -45.20 45.61
C PRO A 152 20.50 -45.95 46.02
N THR A 153 19.33 -45.40 45.72
CA THR A 153 18.03 -46.01 46.08
C THR A 153 17.57 -47.06 45.06
N GLN A 154 16.74 -48.01 45.51
CA GLN A 154 16.13 -49.06 44.66
C GLN A 154 14.95 -48.48 43.86
N GLY A 155 15.24 -47.70 42.83
CA GLY A 155 14.22 -46.96 42.07
C GLY A 155 14.11 -45.50 42.51
N CYS A 156 13.11 -44.80 41.98
CA CYS A 156 12.98 -43.35 42.10
C CYS A 156 12.39 -42.92 43.45
N MET A 157 13.25 -42.88 44.46
CA MET A 157 12.97 -42.40 45.81
C MET A 157 13.93 -41.24 46.12
N GLY A 158 13.58 -40.40 47.10
CA GLY A 158 14.38 -39.24 47.47
C GLY A 158 14.60 -39.12 48.97
N TYR A 159 15.85 -38.89 49.40
CA TYR A 159 16.19 -38.56 50.78
C TYR A 159 15.63 -37.19 51.17
N CYS A 160 14.74 -37.20 52.17
CA CYS A 160 14.15 -36.01 52.76
C CYS A 160 15.12 -35.26 53.65
N ALA A 161 14.89 -33.96 53.76
CA ALA A 161 15.52 -33.10 54.73
C ALA A 161 14.48 -32.21 55.42
N GLU A 162 14.72 -31.91 56.69
CA GLU A 162 13.95 -30.97 57.50
C GLU A 162 14.90 -29.87 57.99
N ALA A 163 14.53 -28.61 57.77
CA ALA A 163 15.36 -27.48 58.17
C ALA A 163 15.41 -27.37 59.71
N ILE A 164 16.59 -27.11 60.26
CA ILE A 164 16.74 -26.90 61.70
C ILE A 164 16.15 -25.52 62.04
N SER A 165 15.10 -25.48 62.88
CA SER A 165 14.47 -24.22 63.28
C SER A 165 15.38 -23.39 64.20
N ASP A 166 15.44 -22.07 63.95
CA ASP A 166 16.26 -21.10 64.71
C ASP A 166 15.88 -21.03 66.21
N VAL A 167 14.78 -21.66 66.63
CA VAL A 167 14.29 -21.70 68.03
C VAL A 167 15.27 -22.40 68.98
N LYS A 168 16.23 -23.20 68.50
CA LYS A 168 17.27 -23.79 69.36
C LYS A 168 18.51 -22.90 69.61
N LEU A 169 18.56 -21.67 69.10
CA LEU A 169 19.78 -20.85 69.14
C LEU A 169 19.67 -19.47 69.80
N HIS A 170 18.56 -19.12 70.46
CA HIS A 170 18.47 -17.85 71.19
C HIS A 170 18.18 -18.02 72.69
N THR A 171 19.20 -17.71 73.48
CA THR A 171 19.07 -17.28 74.89
C THR A 171 18.34 -15.93 74.90
N CYS A 172 17.24 -15.77 75.68
CA CYS A 172 16.41 -14.55 75.64
C CYS A 172 17.30 -13.30 75.88
N GLY A 173 17.12 -12.28 75.02
CA GLY A 173 17.88 -11.03 75.05
C GLY A 173 17.46 -10.09 76.20
N PRO A 174 18.26 -9.05 76.50
CA PRO A 174 18.04 -8.18 77.65
C PRO A 174 16.74 -7.37 77.48
N GLY A 175 15.70 -7.76 78.22
CA GLY A 175 14.40 -7.10 78.23
C GLY A 175 13.20 -8.05 78.31
N GLU A 176 13.41 -9.36 78.12
CA GLU A 176 12.34 -10.36 78.15
C GLU A 176 12.44 -11.22 79.41
N THR A 177 11.39 -11.21 80.22
CA THR A 177 11.26 -12.07 81.40
C THR A 177 10.54 -13.37 81.05
N GLU A 178 11.16 -14.48 81.45
CA GLU A 178 10.68 -15.83 81.31
C GLU A 178 9.54 -16.10 82.30
N ASN A 179 8.33 -16.38 81.81
CA ASN A 179 7.25 -16.92 82.62
C ASN A 179 6.64 -18.13 81.90
N GLU A 180 6.62 -19.27 82.61
CA GLU A 180 6.05 -20.57 82.23
C GLU A 180 6.17 -20.94 80.73
N GLY A 181 7.41 -20.97 80.24
CA GLY A 181 7.76 -21.62 78.98
C GLY A 181 7.73 -20.75 77.72
N GLY A 182 7.61 -19.41 77.84
CA GLY A 182 7.77 -18.50 76.70
C GLY A 182 8.38 -17.15 77.09
N CYS A 183 9.28 -16.61 76.24
CA CYS A 183 9.73 -15.21 76.36
C CYS A 183 8.53 -14.30 75.96
N VAL A 184 7.99 -13.49 76.87
CA VAL A 184 6.84 -12.61 76.59
C VAL A 184 7.33 -11.19 76.28
N GLY A 185 7.63 -10.94 75.01
CA GLY A 185 7.75 -9.58 74.46
C GLY A 185 6.36 -9.02 74.12
N GLN A 186 6.12 -7.75 74.42
CA GLN A 186 4.84 -7.06 74.25
C GLN A 186 4.16 -7.36 72.90
N LEU A 187 2.94 -7.92 72.98
CA LEU A 187 1.99 -8.16 71.89
C LEU A 187 1.80 -6.90 71.03
N SER A 188 2.66 -6.71 70.04
CA SER A 188 2.25 -6.03 68.82
C SER A 188 1.53 -7.11 68.03
N MET A 189 0.20 -6.95 67.88
CA MET A 189 -0.59 -7.76 66.96
C MET A 189 0.22 -7.97 65.68
N ALA A 190 0.70 -9.19 65.46
CA ALA A 190 1.42 -9.54 64.26
C ALA A 190 0.42 -9.47 63.11
N GLN A 191 0.30 -8.28 62.51
CA GLN A 191 -0.34 -8.15 61.22
C GLN A 191 0.32 -9.19 60.30
N PRO A 192 -0.46 -9.92 59.47
CA PRO A 192 0.13 -10.83 58.51
C PRO A 192 1.22 -10.07 57.74
N PRO A 193 2.40 -10.68 57.53
CA PRO A 193 3.52 -10.00 56.89
C PRO A 193 3.00 -9.37 55.60
N ALA A 194 3.19 -8.05 55.47
CA ALA A 194 2.72 -7.33 54.30
C ALA A 194 3.27 -8.00 53.04
N PRO A 195 2.46 -8.16 51.98
CA PRO A 195 2.94 -8.74 50.74
C PRO A 195 4.16 -7.97 50.24
N PRO A 196 5.10 -8.64 49.56
CA PRO A 196 6.26 -7.97 49.02
C PRO A 196 5.84 -6.88 48.04
N ALA A 197 6.70 -5.86 47.89
CA ALA A 197 6.46 -4.81 46.91
C ALA A 197 6.34 -5.44 45.51
N PRO A 198 5.37 -4.99 44.68
CA PRO A 198 5.25 -5.48 43.32
C PRO A 198 6.52 -5.15 42.51
N PRO A 199 6.85 -5.96 41.49
CA PRO A 199 7.99 -5.68 40.63
C PRO A 199 7.73 -4.44 39.77
N GLY A 200 8.79 -3.88 39.18
CA GLY A 200 8.67 -2.89 38.12
C GLY A 200 7.85 -3.42 36.95
N ARG A 201 7.29 -2.53 36.13
CA ARG A 201 6.47 -2.94 34.99
C ARG A 201 7.27 -3.83 34.04
N PRO A 202 6.83 -5.06 33.74
CA PRO A 202 7.57 -5.93 32.84
C PRO A 202 7.64 -5.36 31.42
N LYS A 203 8.79 -5.58 30.77
CA LYS A 203 9.06 -5.23 29.38
C LYS A 203 9.37 -6.49 28.60
N ILE A 204 8.67 -6.65 27.48
CA ILE A 204 8.88 -7.74 26.54
C ILE A 204 9.89 -7.27 25.48
N SER A 205 10.91 -8.09 25.22
CA SER A 205 11.89 -7.92 24.16
C SER A 205 12.10 -9.24 23.42
N VAL A 206 12.51 -9.19 22.16
CA VAL A 206 12.78 -10.41 21.39
C VAL A 206 14.27 -10.70 21.37
N GLU A 207 14.64 -11.95 21.60
CA GLU A 207 16.01 -12.44 21.54
C GLU A 207 16.11 -13.59 20.53
N LEU A 208 17.17 -13.57 19.73
CA LEU A 208 17.50 -14.65 18.80
C LEU A 208 18.60 -15.51 19.43
N LEU A 209 18.30 -16.77 19.74
CA LEU A 209 19.25 -17.74 20.29
C LEU A 209 19.46 -18.85 19.27
N GLY A 210 20.56 -18.77 18.52
CA GLY A 210 20.79 -19.66 17.39
C GLY A 210 19.78 -19.40 16.28
N SER A 211 19.00 -20.41 15.89
CA SER A 211 17.92 -20.32 14.91
C SER A 211 16.52 -20.16 15.53
N LEU A 212 16.42 -20.06 16.86
CA LEU A 212 15.16 -19.98 17.59
C LEU A 212 14.92 -18.56 18.12
N VAL A 213 13.66 -18.14 18.09
CA VAL A 213 13.23 -16.81 18.54
C VAL A 213 12.54 -16.94 19.90
N PHE A 214 12.96 -16.14 20.87
CA PHE A 214 12.37 -16.10 22.20
C PHE A 214 11.84 -14.70 22.51
N CYS A 215 10.65 -14.65 23.13
CA CYS A 215 10.17 -13.47 23.81
C CYS A 215 10.69 -13.49 25.25
N ARG A 216 11.48 -12.48 25.61
CA ARG A 216 12.04 -12.29 26.95
C ARG A 216 11.24 -11.25 27.71
N CYS A 217 10.68 -11.64 28.84
CA CYS A 217 10.05 -10.74 29.79
C CYS A 217 11.05 -10.35 30.87
N THR A 218 11.28 -9.05 31.08
CA THR A 218 12.22 -8.51 32.07
C THR A 218 11.56 -7.44 32.93
N PHE A 219 11.92 -7.34 34.20
CA PHE A 219 11.36 -6.34 35.12
C PHE A 219 12.38 -5.92 36.18
N ASP A 220 12.24 -4.68 36.67
CA ASP A 220 13.09 -4.16 37.73
C ASP A 220 12.64 -4.71 39.10
N VAL A 221 13.60 -5.13 39.91
CA VAL A 221 13.35 -5.68 41.24
C VAL A 221 13.92 -4.72 42.29
N SER A 222 13.08 -4.32 43.24
CA SER A 222 13.53 -3.52 44.38
C SER A 222 14.47 -4.35 45.27
N PRO A 223 15.61 -3.81 45.74
CA PRO A 223 16.52 -4.55 46.60
C PRO A 223 15.82 -4.96 47.92
N THR A 224 15.73 -6.26 48.18
CA THR A 224 15.18 -6.84 49.41
C THR A 224 16.26 -7.58 50.21
N ASN A 225 16.22 -7.49 51.54
CA ASN A 225 17.09 -8.29 52.42
C ASN A 225 16.65 -9.76 52.53
N THR A 226 15.46 -10.09 52.03
CA THR A 226 14.85 -11.41 52.03
C THR A 226 14.94 -12.04 50.65
N SER A 227 15.12 -13.35 50.59
CA SER A 227 15.06 -14.11 49.34
C SER A 227 13.63 -14.17 48.83
N VAL A 228 13.43 -13.69 47.61
CA VAL A 228 12.14 -13.61 46.94
C VAL A 228 12.13 -14.52 45.72
N GLY A 229 10.95 -15.03 45.39
CA GLY A 229 10.67 -15.69 44.12
C GLY A 229 9.73 -14.84 43.27
N PHE A 230 9.70 -15.13 41.98
CA PHE A 230 8.83 -14.47 41.01
C PHE A 230 7.88 -15.49 40.40
N LEU A 231 6.60 -15.13 40.35
CA LEU A 231 5.58 -15.85 39.61
C LEU A 231 5.33 -15.10 38.32
N ILE A 232 5.67 -15.71 37.19
CA ILE A 232 5.58 -15.08 35.87
C ILE A 232 4.54 -15.84 35.04
N ALA A 233 3.55 -15.14 34.51
CA ALA A 233 2.52 -15.70 33.65
C ALA A 233 2.48 -14.96 32.30
N TRP A 234 2.55 -15.74 31.23
CA TRP A 234 2.40 -15.30 29.84
C TRP A 234 0.97 -15.51 29.38
N SER A 235 0.40 -14.51 28.72
CA SER A 235 -0.93 -14.61 28.12
C SER A 235 -0.95 -14.03 26.70
N ARG A 236 -1.86 -14.52 25.86
CA ARG A 236 -2.15 -13.98 24.53
C ARG A 236 -3.56 -13.41 24.47
N LEU A 237 -3.78 -12.41 23.61
CA LEU A 237 -5.10 -11.88 23.33
C LEU A 237 -5.80 -12.76 22.28
N SER A 238 -6.96 -13.31 22.62
CA SER A 238 -7.81 -14.03 21.66
C SER A 238 -8.57 -13.05 20.77
N SER A 239 -9.16 -13.56 19.68
CA SER A 239 -10.03 -12.78 18.79
C SER A 239 -11.31 -12.25 19.46
N GLN A 240 -11.64 -12.73 20.66
CA GLN A 240 -12.76 -12.23 21.47
C GLN A 240 -12.33 -11.18 22.50
N GLU A 241 -11.10 -10.66 22.39
CA GLU A 241 -10.51 -9.72 23.35
C GLU A 241 -10.36 -10.31 24.76
N ILE A 242 -10.22 -11.64 24.85
CA ILE A 242 -10.02 -12.38 26.09
C ILE A 242 -8.55 -12.79 26.20
N LYS A 243 -7.94 -12.56 27.37
CA LYS A 243 -6.56 -13.01 27.63
C LYS A 243 -6.54 -14.49 27.99
N GLU A 244 -5.91 -15.29 27.14
CA GLU A 244 -5.67 -16.72 27.34
C GLU A 244 -4.28 -16.93 27.93
N GLU A 245 -4.19 -17.60 29.08
CA GLU A 245 -2.90 -17.95 29.70
C GLU A 245 -2.21 -19.06 28.90
N LEU A 246 -0.96 -18.83 28.52
CA LEU A 246 -0.13 -19.77 27.76
C LEU A 246 0.78 -20.59 28.68
N ARG A 247 1.40 -19.92 29.66
CA ARG A 247 2.39 -20.53 30.55
C ARG A 247 2.49 -19.72 31.83
N GLN A 248 2.55 -20.41 32.96
CA GLN A 248 2.88 -19.85 34.25
C GLN A 248 4.06 -20.60 34.86
N GLU A 249 5.05 -19.87 35.38
CA GLU A 249 6.22 -20.47 36.02
C GLU A 249 6.61 -19.71 37.29
N SER A 250 7.27 -20.42 38.20
CA SER A 250 7.91 -19.82 39.37
C SER A 250 9.43 -19.89 39.20
N THR A 251 10.10 -18.75 39.29
CA THR A 251 11.56 -18.63 39.07
C THR A 251 12.19 -17.71 40.10
N LEU A 252 13.48 -17.90 40.36
CA LEU A 252 14.30 -16.98 41.17
C LEU A 252 14.92 -15.86 40.31
N GLN A 253 14.79 -15.94 38.99
CA GLN A 253 15.36 -14.98 38.06
C GLN A 253 14.35 -13.87 37.76
N ALA A 254 14.82 -12.63 37.65
CA ALA A 254 13.99 -11.46 37.31
C ALA A 254 13.66 -11.39 35.80
N PHE A 255 13.51 -12.53 35.15
CA PHE A 255 13.12 -12.66 33.75
C PHE A 255 12.53 -14.04 33.44
N SER A 256 11.80 -14.12 32.32
CA SER A 256 11.27 -15.35 31.74
C SER A 256 11.47 -15.36 30.23
N LEU A 257 11.58 -16.55 29.65
CA LEU A 257 11.66 -16.78 28.20
C LEU A 257 10.46 -17.60 27.74
N LEU A 258 9.81 -17.15 26.68
CA LEU A 258 8.77 -17.86 25.96
C LEU A 258 9.22 -18.06 24.50
N GLU A 259 9.25 -19.31 24.04
CA GLU A 259 9.62 -19.64 22.67
C GLU A 259 8.52 -19.23 21.69
N LEU A 260 8.90 -18.58 20.58
CA LEU A 260 8.01 -18.28 19.46
C LEU A 260 8.09 -19.45 18.46
N ASP A 261 7.37 -20.51 18.78
CA ASP A 261 7.44 -21.82 18.09
C ASP A 261 6.60 -21.92 16.80
N GLY A 262 5.70 -20.96 16.56
CA GLY A 262 4.75 -20.99 15.44
C GLY A 262 3.56 -21.94 15.64
N ILE A 263 3.46 -22.62 16.79
CA ILE A 263 2.40 -23.57 17.11
C ILE A 263 1.54 -23.04 18.25
N ASN A 264 2.15 -22.87 19.43
CA ASN A 264 1.51 -22.33 20.63
C ASN A 264 1.45 -20.80 20.57
N LEU A 265 2.49 -20.19 20.01
CA LEU A 265 2.58 -18.75 19.77
C LEU A 265 2.88 -18.50 18.30
N ARG A 266 1.95 -17.83 17.61
CA ARG A 266 2.04 -17.59 16.15
C ARG A 266 2.38 -16.13 15.85
N LEU A 267 2.95 -15.90 14.68
CA LEU A 267 3.04 -14.55 14.14
C LEU A 267 1.62 -13.97 13.95
N GLY A 268 1.43 -12.72 14.35
CA GLY A 268 0.13 -12.05 14.45
C GLY A 268 -0.42 -11.98 15.87
N ASP A 269 0.08 -12.80 16.80
CA ASP A 269 -0.42 -12.81 18.18
C ASP A 269 0.03 -11.55 18.94
N THR A 270 -0.85 -11.07 19.82
CA THR A 270 -0.53 -10.03 20.81
C THR A 270 -0.39 -10.66 22.19
N ILE A 271 0.78 -10.49 22.81
CA ILE A 271 1.16 -11.13 24.07
C ILE A 271 1.35 -10.14 25.21
N PHE A 272 1.15 -10.64 26.42
CA PHE A 272 1.36 -9.96 27.69
C PHE A 272 2.19 -10.84 28.61
N CYS A 273 3.01 -10.21 29.44
CA CYS A 273 3.71 -10.85 30.53
C CYS A 273 3.29 -10.19 31.85
N SER A 274 2.90 -11.00 32.82
CA SER A 274 2.58 -10.56 34.17
C SER A 274 3.57 -11.15 35.17
N ALA A 275 4.04 -10.35 36.12
CA ALA A 275 4.99 -10.77 37.15
C ALA A 275 4.48 -10.38 38.55
N ALA A 276 4.54 -11.32 39.48
CA ALA A 276 4.28 -11.11 40.91
C ALA A 276 5.48 -11.59 41.74
N VAL A 277 5.70 -10.96 42.89
CA VAL A 277 6.77 -11.31 43.83
C VAL A 277 6.17 -12.06 45.00
N PHE A 278 6.86 -13.07 45.53
CA PHE A 278 6.49 -13.75 46.76
C PHE A 278 7.72 -14.01 47.63
N TYR A 279 7.53 -14.13 48.94
CA TYR A 279 8.61 -14.53 49.85
C TYR A 279 8.80 -16.05 49.78
N LEU A 280 10.04 -16.53 49.67
CA LEU A 280 10.31 -17.98 49.66
C LEU A 280 9.84 -18.68 50.95
N GLU A 281 9.80 -17.95 52.07
CA GLU A 281 9.33 -18.43 53.35
C GLU A 281 7.79 -18.56 53.43
N LYS A 282 7.05 -17.82 52.60
CA LYS A 282 5.57 -17.82 52.53
C LYS A 282 5.10 -17.59 51.08
N PRO A 283 5.12 -18.61 50.23
CA PRO A 283 4.73 -18.49 48.82
C PRO A 283 3.25 -18.14 48.61
N ASP A 284 2.39 -18.37 49.62
CA ASP A 284 0.96 -18.00 49.58
C ASP A 284 0.73 -16.48 49.62
N VAL A 285 1.72 -15.71 50.10
CA VAL A 285 1.63 -14.24 50.19
C VAL A 285 2.34 -13.63 49.00
N GLN A 286 1.56 -13.31 47.97
CA GLN A 286 2.04 -12.74 46.72
C GLN A 286 1.77 -11.23 46.67
N SER A 287 2.62 -10.50 45.97
CA SER A 287 2.34 -9.13 45.57
C SER A 287 1.18 -9.10 44.57
N ILE A 288 0.65 -7.90 44.32
CA ILE A 288 -0.19 -7.68 43.14
C ILE A 288 0.66 -8.00 41.90
N ALA A 289 0.09 -8.74 40.95
CA ALA A 289 0.73 -9.01 39.67
C ALA A 289 0.74 -7.74 38.81
N VAL A 290 1.91 -7.39 38.28
CA VAL A 290 2.08 -6.24 37.38
C VAL A 290 2.23 -6.75 35.96
N GLU A 291 1.44 -6.19 35.04
CA GLU A 291 1.40 -6.60 33.64
C GLU A 291 2.25 -5.68 32.75
N SER A 292 2.84 -6.24 31.70
CA SER A 292 3.53 -5.53 30.63
C SER A 292 2.58 -4.72 29.77
N GLN A 293 3.14 -3.85 28.93
CA GLN A 293 2.41 -3.37 27.75
C GLN A 293 2.17 -4.54 26.79
N GLU A 294 1.15 -4.39 25.94
CA GLU A 294 0.91 -5.31 24.84
C GLU A 294 2.13 -5.38 23.92
N PHE A 295 2.49 -6.59 23.49
CA PHE A 295 3.54 -6.81 22.50
C PHE A 295 2.97 -7.61 21.34
N PHE A 296 2.95 -7.02 20.15
CA PHE A 296 2.55 -7.71 18.93
C PHE A 296 3.75 -8.42 18.32
N ALA A 297 3.66 -9.73 18.10
CA ALA A 297 4.69 -10.55 17.48
C ALA A 297 4.38 -10.75 16.00
N GLY A 298 4.97 -9.94 15.10
CA GLY A 298 4.71 -10.08 13.67
C GLY A 298 5.14 -8.89 12.84
N ILE A 299 4.51 -8.72 11.68
CA ILE A 299 4.72 -7.59 10.77
C ILE A 299 3.49 -6.67 10.82
N LYS A 300 3.72 -5.36 10.92
CA LYS A 300 2.66 -4.34 10.85
C LYS A 300 2.84 -3.45 9.63
N LEU A 301 1.75 -3.22 8.92
CA LEU A 301 1.64 -2.20 7.89
C LEU A 301 1.18 -0.90 8.55
N LYS A 302 1.96 0.17 8.40
CA LYS A 302 1.71 1.49 8.98
C LYS A 302 1.66 2.54 7.87
N PRO A 303 0.47 2.88 7.36
CA PRO A 303 0.33 3.96 6.40
C PRO A 303 0.59 5.31 7.07
N GLU A 304 1.08 6.28 6.31
CA GLU A 304 1.21 7.67 6.77
C GLU A 304 -0.17 8.30 7.04
N LEU A 305 -1.12 8.03 6.13
CA LEU A 305 -2.52 8.44 6.25
C LEU A 305 -3.44 7.29 5.83
N ASP A 306 -4.54 7.12 6.57
CA ASP A 306 -5.62 6.18 6.24
C ASP A 306 -6.58 6.74 5.18
N THR A 307 -6.60 8.07 5.00
CA THR A 307 -7.48 8.78 4.08
C THR A 307 -6.68 9.75 3.22
N ILE A 308 -6.71 9.56 1.90
CA ILE A 308 -6.00 10.38 0.91
C ILE A 308 -6.99 10.94 -0.12
N SER A 309 -6.52 11.70 -1.10
CA SER A 309 -7.37 12.30 -2.16
C SER A 309 -6.70 12.12 -3.52
N GLU A 310 -7.46 12.22 -4.60
CA GLU A 310 -6.94 12.21 -5.97
C GLU A 310 -6.20 13.51 -6.34
N ASP A 311 -5.24 13.93 -5.51
CA ASP A 311 -4.48 15.17 -5.65
C ASP A 311 -3.07 14.94 -6.21
N GLY A 312 -2.75 13.73 -6.65
CA GLY A 312 -1.45 13.35 -7.20
C GLY A 312 -0.29 13.32 -6.20
N LYS A 313 -0.57 13.41 -4.89
CA LYS A 313 0.47 13.30 -3.84
C LYS A 313 0.80 11.85 -3.52
N GLU A 314 2.08 11.62 -3.24
CA GLU A 314 2.58 10.35 -2.73
C GLU A 314 2.62 10.31 -1.19
N TYR A 315 2.37 9.13 -0.63
CA TYR A 315 2.32 8.87 0.80
C TYR A 315 3.18 7.66 1.15
N GLN A 316 3.74 7.65 2.36
CA GLN A 316 4.64 6.59 2.79
C GLN A 316 3.89 5.42 3.46
N LEU A 317 4.12 4.19 3.00
CA LEU A 317 3.73 2.97 3.72
C LEU A 317 4.96 2.33 4.36
N LYS A 318 4.98 2.32 5.69
CA LYS A 318 6.03 1.66 6.48
C LYS A 318 5.60 0.25 6.83
N ILE A 319 6.50 -0.70 6.60
CA ILE A 319 6.29 -2.10 6.96
C ILE A 319 7.35 -2.44 8.00
N GLU A 320 6.91 -2.77 9.21
CA GLU A 320 7.79 -2.96 10.37
C GLU A 320 7.59 -4.37 10.93
N SER A 321 8.69 -5.10 11.10
CA SER A 321 8.72 -6.37 11.81
C SER A 321 9.18 -6.16 13.26
N THR A 322 8.40 -6.66 14.21
CA THR A 322 8.80 -6.74 15.63
C THR A 322 9.62 -8.00 15.94
N ILE A 323 9.69 -8.94 14.99
CA ILE A 323 10.41 -10.20 15.08
C ILE A 323 11.67 -10.15 14.19
N PRO A 324 12.84 -10.59 14.66
CA PRO A 324 14.05 -10.63 13.86
C PRO A 324 13.92 -11.62 12.70
N ILE A 325 14.45 -11.23 11.54
CA ILE A 325 14.47 -12.09 10.37
C ILE A 325 15.49 -13.22 10.60
N VAL A 326 14.97 -14.45 10.74
CA VAL A 326 15.77 -15.67 10.97
C VAL A 326 16.18 -16.25 9.63
N CYS A 327 17.45 -16.57 9.50
CA CYS A 327 18.06 -17.04 8.26
C CYS A 327 18.43 -18.52 8.42
N SER A 328 18.15 -19.31 7.39
CA SER A 328 18.68 -20.67 7.30
C SER A 328 20.20 -20.60 7.08
N GLU A 329 20.95 -21.51 7.70
CA GLU A 329 22.41 -21.64 7.50
C GLU A 329 22.80 -21.87 6.03
N PHE A 330 21.83 -22.23 5.18
CA PHE A 330 22.00 -22.51 3.75
C PHE A 330 21.74 -21.32 2.81
N SER A 331 21.49 -20.10 3.32
CA SER A 331 21.43 -18.92 2.43
C SER A 331 22.81 -18.64 1.82
N GLU A 332 22.89 -18.72 0.49
CA GLU A 332 24.10 -18.45 -0.30
C GLU A 332 24.67 -17.06 0.07
N LEU A 333 25.98 -17.00 0.35
CA LEU A 333 26.69 -15.84 0.92
C LEU A 333 26.48 -14.50 0.19
N ASP A 334 25.94 -14.49 -1.03
CA ASP A 334 25.89 -13.29 -1.89
C ASP A 334 24.53 -12.56 -1.90
N GLN A 335 23.43 -13.19 -1.44
CA GLN A 335 22.15 -12.50 -1.23
C GLN A 335 21.89 -12.37 0.27
N GLY A 336 22.10 -11.18 0.83
CA GLY A 336 21.82 -10.91 2.25
C GLY A 336 20.44 -11.40 2.68
N CYS A 337 20.37 -12.04 3.85
CA CYS A 337 19.17 -12.68 4.36
C CYS A 337 17.97 -11.73 4.44
N LYS A 338 16.84 -12.17 3.88
CA LYS A 338 15.62 -11.38 3.76
C LYS A 338 14.38 -12.27 3.71
N ILE A 339 13.24 -11.71 4.10
CA ILE A 339 11.91 -12.21 3.72
C ILE A 339 11.30 -11.27 2.69
N SER A 340 10.68 -11.83 1.66
CA SER A 340 10.03 -11.07 0.60
C SER A 340 8.52 -11.11 0.80
N LEU A 341 7.90 -9.94 0.89
CA LEU A 341 6.45 -9.79 0.99
C LEU A 341 5.90 -9.40 -0.38
N LYS A 342 4.82 -10.07 -0.80
CA LYS A 342 4.10 -9.73 -2.02
C LYS A 342 2.79 -9.02 -1.66
N LEU A 343 2.69 -7.76 -2.03
CA LEU A 343 1.55 -6.90 -1.76
C LEU A 343 0.50 -6.99 -2.87
N LYS A 344 -0.74 -6.80 -2.47
CA LYS A 344 -1.94 -6.73 -3.31
C LYS A 344 -2.81 -5.57 -2.91
N THR A 345 -3.51 -5.02 -3.89
CA THR A 345 -4.62 -4.09 -3.67
C THR A 345 -5.93 -4.78 -4.03
N ILE A 346 -6.95 -4.61 -3.20
CA ILE A 346 -8.30 -5.10 -3.45
C ILE A 346 -9.28 -3.96 -3.21
N GLU A 347 -10.04 -3.59 -4.24
CA GLU A 347 -11.07 -2.55 -4.12
C GLU A 347 -12.31 -3.10 -3.41
N GLN A 348 -12.87 -2.31 -2.47
CA GLN A 348 -14.13 -2.64 -1.82
C GLN A 348 -15.31 -2.14 -2.64
N GLY A 349 -16.15 -3.06 -3.09
CA GLY A 349 -17.37 -2.73 -3.84
C GLY A 349 -17.84 -3.89 -4.72
N LYS A 350 -19.09 -3.83 -5.18
CA LYS A 350 -19.63 -4.80 -6.15
C LYS A 350 -19.30 -4.43 -7.59
N GLU A 351 -19.15 -3.14 -7.85
CA GLU A 351 -18.87 -2.62 -9.18
C GLU A 351 -17.37 -2.65 -9.40
N HIS A 352 -16.92 -3.34 -10.45
CA HIS A 352 -15.56 -3.21 -10.91
C HIS A 352 -15.49 -1.77 -11.46
N LEU A 353 -14.99 -0.80 -10.70
CA LEU A 353 -14.96 0.63 -11.10
C LEU A 353 -13.60 1.06 -11.68
N GLY A 354 -12.59 0.19 -11.60
CA GLY A 354 -11.23 0.45 -12.03
C GLY A 354 -10.25 0.31 -10.86
N LEU A 355 -9.04 0.80 -11.05
CA LEU A 355 -8.01 0.87 -10.01
C LEU A 355 -8.08 2.24 -9.33
N ASN A 356 -8.06 2.27 -8.01
CA ASN A 356 -8.16 3.49 -7.22
C ASN A 356 -6.86 3.84 -6.50
N LEU A 357 -6.08 2.82 -6.15
CA LEU A 357 -4.83 2.94 -5.42
C LEU A 357 -3.71 2.23 -6.17
N ALA A 358 -2.52 2.82 -6.16
CA ALA A 358 -1.34 2.23 -6.77
C ALA A 358 -0.11 2.33 -5.86
N LEU A 359 0.75 1.32 -5.93
CA LEU A 359 1.92 1.14 -5.08
C LEU A 359 3.21 1.28 -5.89
N SER A 360 4.26 1.84 -5.31
CA SER A 360 5.56 2.01 -5.97
C SER A 360 6.27 0.67 -6.25
N SER A 361 5.86 -0.39 -5.54
CA SER A 361 6.23 -1.77 -5.82
C SER A 361 5.17 -2.71 -5.24
N CYS A 362 4.92 -3.84 -5.91
CA CYS A 362 4.12 -4.94 -5.37
C CYS A 362 4.93 -5.91 -4.51
N HIS A 363 6.22 -5.63 -4.34
CA HIS A 363 7.13 -6.49 -3.60
C HIS A 363 8.00 -5.65 -2.68
N VAL A 364 8.22 -6.15 -1.47
CA VAL A 364 9.15 -5.51 -0.54
C VAL A 364 9.95 -6.57 0.20
N ASP A 365 11.22 -6.27 0.44
CA ASP A 365 12.13 -7.14 1.16
C ASP A 365 12.41 -6.58 2.55
N LEU A 366 12.19 -7.40 3.58
CA LEU A 366 12.61 -7.13 4.95
C LEU A 366 13.93 -7.86 5.20
N HIS A 367 15.00 -7.07 5.35
CA HIS A 367 16.34 -7.58 5.58
C HIS A 367 16.62 -7.83 7.06
N GLN A 368 17.51 -8.77 7.36
CA GLN A 368 18.00 -8.99 8.72
C GLN A 368 18.75 -7.75 9.24
N ASN A 369 18.27 -7.19 10.36
CA ASN A 369 18.88 -6.05 11.05
C ASN A 369 18.84 -6.27 12.58
N SER A 370 19.65 -5.52 13.32
CA SER A 370 19.60 -5.53 14.79
C SER A 370 18.32 -4.85 15.30
N CYS A 371 17.66 -5.46 16.28
CA CYS A 371 16.46 -4.89 16.87
C CYS A 371 16.77 -3.62 17.67
N ALA A 372 16.13 -2.50 17.31
CA ALA A 372 16.21 -1.23 18.01
C ALA A 372 14.79 -0.73 18.31
N ASN A 373 14.53 -0.35 19.57
CA ASN A 373 13.23 0.17 20.02
C ASN A 373 12.01 -0.71 19.66
N GLY A 374 12.18 -2.04 19.61
CA GLY A 374 11.10 -2.99 19.28
C GLY A 374 10.89 -3.24 17.79
N ILE A 375 11.68 -2.60 16.91
CA ILE A 375 11.66 -2.84 15.46
C ILE A 375 12.93 -3.61 15.09
N CYS A 376 12.76 -4.79 14.50
CA CYS A 376 13.85 -5.68 14.11
C CYS A 376 14.16 -5.63 12.61
N SER A 377 13.18 -5.27 11.80
CA SER A 377 13.38 -4.97 10.37
C SER A 377 12.30 -4.00 9.92
N GLN A 378 12.63 -3.19 8.92
CA GLN A 378 11.67 -2.26 8.34
C GLN A 378 11.92 -2.12 6.84
N ALA A 379 10.85 -1.84 6.12
CA ALA A 379 10.91 -1.43 4.73
C ALA A 379 9.88 -0.34 4.44
N VAL A 380 10.10 0.39 3.35
CA VAL A 380 9.30 1.54 2.96
C VAL A 380 8.95 1.41 1.49
N LEU A 381 7.67 1.59 1.19
CA LEU A 381 7.18 1.80 -0.16
C LEU A 381 6.24 3.01 -0.17
N TYR A 382 5.92 3.50 -1.35
CA TYR A 382 5.04 4.65 -1.53
C TYR A 382 3.73 4.21 -2.17
N TYR A 383 2.65 4.91 -1.82
CA TYR A 383 1.34 4.73 -2.42
C TYR A 383 0.73 6.09 -2.76
N THR A 384 -0.16 6.10 -3.74
CA THR A 384 -0.93 7.29 -4.13
C THR A 384 -2.27 6.87 -4.71
N ALA A 385 -3.21 7.81 -4.68
CA ALA A 385 -4.45 7.70 -5.41
C ALA A 385 -4.19 7.70 -6.93
N VAL A 386 -4.98 6.93 -7.67
CA VAL A 386 -4.99 6.89 -9.13
C VAL A 386 -5.95 7.96 -9.60
N THR A 387 -5.50 8.87 -10.47
CA THR A 387 -6.40 9.85 -11.10
C THR A 387 -7.12 9.16 -12.27
N ASP A 388 -8.38 8.78 -12.06
CA ASP A 388 -9.12 7.97 -13.01
C ASP A 388 -10.12 8.75 -13.90
N PHE A 389 -10.23 10.08 -13.68
CA PHE A 389 -11.12 11.00 -14.40
C PHE A 389 -12.61 10.58 -14.37
N SER A 390 -13.01 9.82 -13.34
CA SER A 390 -14.40 9.41 -13.10
C SER A 390 -14.99 10.20 -11.93
N ARG A 391 -16.32 10.23 -11.82
CA ARG A 391 -17.02 10.76 -10.63
C ARG A 391 -17.69 9.62 -9.89
N ASP A 392 -16.89 8.76 -9.26
CA ASP A 392 -17.39 7.55 -8.62
C ASP A 392 -17.47 7.63 -7.08
N GLY A 393 -17.10 8.79 -6.52
CA GLY A 393 -17.19 9.07 -5.09
C GLY A 393 -16.11 8.38 -4.27
N ASP A 394 -16.12 8.62 -2.96
CA ASP A 394 -15.09 8.05 -2.07
C ASP A 394 -15.08 6.51 -2.10
N ARG A 395 -13.92 5.93 -2.41
CA ARG A 395 -13.70 4.48 -2.45
C ARG A 395 -12.69 4.02 -1.41
N VAL A 396 -12.75 2.74 -1.04
CA VAL A 396 -11.84 2.13 -0.06
C VAL A 396 -11.10 0.97 -0.72
N THR A 397 -9.77 1.00 -0.61
CA THR A 397 -8.89 -0.05 -1.14
C THR A 397 -8.15 -0.72 0.01
N ASP A 398 -8.21 -2.04 0.06
CA ASP A 398 -7.46 -2.85 1.02
C ASP A 398 -6.06 -3.16 0.46
N ILE A 399 -5.02 -2.88 1.25
CA ILE A 399 -3.65 -3.35 0.98
C ILE A 399 -3.42 -4.62 1.79
N ILE A 400 -3.20 -5.72 1.07
CA ILE A 400 -3.06 -7.07 1.64
C ILE A 400 -1.69 -7.62 1.28
N VAL A 401 -1.10 -8.38 2.19
CA VAL A 401 0.12 -9.16 1.93
C VAL A 401 -0.27 -10.60 1.67
N GLU A 402 0.19 -11.19 0.56
CA GLU A 402 0.03 -12.62 0.32
C GLU A 402 0.72 -13.45 1.42
N PRO A 403 0.22 -14.66 1.71
CA PRO A 403 0.92 -15.58 2.61
C PRO A 403 2.38 -15.75 2.19
N ILE A 404 3.29 -15.49 3.12
CA ILE A 404 4.73 -15.54 2.88
C ILE A 404 5.13 -16.98 2.54
N VAL A 405 5.94 -17.15 1.50
CA VAL A 405 6.57 -18.44 1.16
C VAL A 405 8.02 -18.38 1.64
N ASN A 406 8.36 -19.18 2.65
CA ASN A 406 9.70 -19.20 3.23
C ASN A 406 10.08 -20.59 3.71
N ASP A 407 11.37 -20.92 3.69
CA ASP A 407 11.88 -22.20 4.20
C ASP A 407 11.82 -22.29 5.74
N VAL A 408 11.82 -21.14 6.42
CA VAL A 408 11.71 -21.06 7.87
C VAL A 408 10.23 -21.17 8.28
N PHE A 409 9.89 -22.25 8.98
CA PHE A 409 8.53 -22.57 9.43
C PHE A 409 7.80 -21.42 10.13
N LEU A 410 8.52 -20.61 10.91
CA LEU A 410 7.96 -19.45 11.61
C LEU A 410 7.28 -18.44 10.66
N TRP A 411 7.86 -18.24 9.47
CA TRP A 411 7.37 -17.28 8.48
C TRP A 411 6.47 -17.90 7.41
N ASP A 412 6.57 -19.21 7.17
CA ASP A 412 5.80 -19.89 6.12
C ASP A 412 4.29 -19.75 6.38
N ARG A 413 3.56 -19.35 5.33
CA ARG A 413 2.11 -19.09 5.31
C ARG A 413 1.61 -17.98 6.23
N TYR A 414 2.49 -17.27 6.94
CA TYR A 414 2.09 -16.10 7.70
C TYR A 414 1.63 -14.98 6.74
N ALA A 415 0.48 -14.37 7.05
CA ALA A 415 -0.05 -13.22 6.34
C ALA A 415 -0.31 -12.10 7.36
N PRO A 416 0.40 -10.97 7.28
CA PRO A 416 0.13 -9.79 8.11
C PRO A 416 -1.29 -9.24 7.93
N ASP A 417 -1.77 -8.51 8.94
CA ASP A 417 -3.08 -7.83 8.87
C ASP A 417 -3.10 -6.80 7.72
N SER A 418 -4.21 -6.78 7.00
CA SER A 418 -4.46 -5.81 5.94
C SER A 418 -4.80 -4.44 6.49
N ILE A 419 -4.50 -3.40 5.72
CA ILE A 419 -4.89 -2.03 6.02
C ILE A 419 -5.86 -1.52 4.97
N GLN A 420 -6.71 -0.57 5.35
CA GLN A 420 -7.69 0.05 4.46
C GLN A 420 -7.26 1.49 4.21
N ILE A 421 -7.21 1.88 2.93
CA ILE A 421 -6.95 3.26 2.51
C ILE A 421 -8.21 3.79 1.85
N LYS A 422 -8.77 4.86 2.40
CA LYS A 422 -9.89 5.58 1.81
C LYS A 422 -9.37 6.66 0.87
N VAL A 423 -9.75 6.59 -0.41
CA VAL A 423 -9.44 7.63 -1.41
C VAL A 423 -10.67 8.51 -1.56
N LYS A 424 -10.46 9.82 -1.38
CA LYS A 424 -11.47 10.83 -1.67
C LYS A 424 -11.44 11.20 -3.14
N ASP A 425 -12.61 11.14 -3.76
CA ASP A 425 -12.83 11.54 -5.13
C ASP A 425 -12.66 13.07 -5.24
N VAL A 426 -11.89 13.51 -6.23
CA VAL A 426 -11.65 14.91 -6.55
C VAL A 426 -11.98 15.10 -8.02
N PRO A 427 -12.83 16.06 -8.38
CA PRO A 427 -13.31 16.19 -9.75
C PRO A 427 -12.18 16.48 -10.72
N SER A 428 -12.34 16.00 -11.95
CA SER A 428 -11.65 16.52 -13.14
C SER A 428 -12.59 17.47 -13.89
N ALA A 429 -12.04 18.28 -14.80
CA ALA A 429 -12.86 19.21 -15.58
C ALA A 429 -12.45 19.31 -17.04
N TYR A 430 -13.41 19.79 -17.82
CA TYR A 430 -13.28 20.04 -19.25
C TYR A 430 -13.58 21.51 -19.53
N CYS A 431 -12.77 22.10 -20.39
CA CYS A 431 -12.98 23.42 -20.94
C CYS A 431 -13.08 23.31 -22.47
N TYR A 432 -13.95 24.12 -23.05
CA TYR A 432 -14.25 24.09 -24.48
C TYR A 432 -14.05 25.48 -25.08
N SER A 433 -13.56 25.53 -26.32
CA SER A 433 -13.53 26.73 -27.16
C SER A 433 -13.91 26.32 -28.59
N PHE A 434 -15.18 26.51 -28.95
CA PHE A 434 -15.77 25.98 -30.19
C PHE A 434 -16.22 27.08 -31.14
N THR A 435 -16.17 26.78 -32.45
CA THR A 435 -16.63 27.65 -33.55
C THR A 435 -16.09 29.09 -33.46
N ASP A 436 -16.92 30.13 -33.55
CA ASP A 436 -16.53 31.48 -33.12
C ASP A 436 -16.55 31.57 -31.60
N PRO A 437 -15.37 31.57 -30.96
CA PRO A 437 -15.13 30.87 -29.70
C PRO A 437 -16.24 31.01 -28.67
N HIS A 438 -17.16 30.06 -28.66
CA HIS A 438 -18.02 29.75 -27.54
C HIS A 438 -17.17 29.03 -26.50
N ILE A 439 -16.89 29.71 -25.39
CA ILE A 439 -16.10 29.17 -24.30
C ILE A 439 -17.04 28.63 -23.23
N ILE A 440 -16.78 27.38 -22.83
CA ILE A 440 -17.39 26.75 -21.66
C ILE A 440 -16.25 26.52 -20.67
N THR A 441 -16.29 27.21 -19.54
CA THR A 441 -15.28 27.11 -18.48
C THR A 441 -15.33 25.76 -17.77
N PHE A 442 -14.31 25.47 -16.94
CA PHE A 442 -14.28 24.26 -16.12
C PHE A 442 -15.49 24.14 -15.18
N ASP A 443 -16.03 25.28 -14.74
CA ASP A 443 -17.18 25.37 -13.84
C ASP A 443 -18.53 25.48 -14.59
N GLY A 444 -18.50 25.46 -15.92
CA GLY A 444 -19.67 25.40 -16.80
C GLY A 444 -20.27 26.75 -17.17
N ARG A 445 -19.59 27.87 -16.88
CA ARG A 445 -20.00 29.20 -17.36
C ARG A 445 -19.79 29.28 -18.88
N VAL A 446 -20.81 29.74 -19.59
CA VAL A 446 -20.79 29.91 -21.05
C VAL A 446 -20.65 31.39 -21.39
N TYR A 447 -19.69 31.74 -22.25
CA TYR A 447 -19.50 33.09 -22.79
C TYR A 447 -18.80 33.04 -24.15
N ASP A 448 -18.76 34.17 -24.85
CA ASP A 448 -18.16 34.24 -26.19
C ASP A 448 -16.91 35.11 -26.20
N ASN A 449 -15.87 34.65 -26.91
CA ASN A 449 -14.70 35.45 -27.20
C ASN A 449 -14.55 35.67 -28.71
N PHE A 450 -15.09 36.79 -29.20
CA PHE A 450 -14.99 37.20 -30.61
C PHE A 450 -13.78 38.07 -30.92
N LYS A 451 -12.89 38.32 -29.93
CA LYS A 451 -11.68 39.12 -30.15
C LYS A 451 -10.64 38.30 -30.89
N THR A 452 -9.87 38.95 -31.75
CA THR A 452 -8.74 38.32 -32.44
C THR A 452 -7.45 38.53 -31.63
N GLY A 453 -6.44 37.69 -31.87
CA GLY A 453 -5.15 37.73 -31.19
C GLY A 453 -4.84 36.46 -30.41
N THR A 454 -3.84 36.55 -29.53
CA THR A 454 -3.32 35.43 -28.75
C THR A 454 -3.70 35.57 -27.29
N PHE A 455 -4.22 34.49 -26.70
CA PHE A 455 -4.73 34.49 -25.33
C PHE A 455 -4.18 33.32 -24.52
N VAL A 456 -4.11 33.48 -23.20
CA VAL A 456 -3.90 32.38 -22.27
C VAL A 456 -5.24 31.67 -22.08
N LEU A 457 -5.40 30.53 -22.75
CA LEU A 457 -6.60 29.70 -22.61
C LEU A 457 -6.66 29.12 -21.19
N TYR A 458 -5.50 28.63 -20.72
CA TYR A 458 -5.39 27.91 -19.46
C TYR A 458 -4.00 28.10 -18.86
N LYS A 459 -3.93 28.24 -17.53
CA LYS A 459 -2.71 28.24 -16.76
C LYS A 459 -2.91 27.56 -15.40
N SER A 460 -2.05 26.60 -15.07
CA SER A 460 -1.99 26.02 -13.73
C SER A 460 -1.15 26.88 -12.78
N MET A 461 -1.59 26.97 -11.53
CA MET A 461 -0.86 27.61 -10.43
C MET A 461 -0.10 26.60 -9.56
N SER A 462 -0.35 25.30 -9.71
CA SER A 462 0.27 24.23 -8.91
C SER A 462 1.46 23.58 -9.61
N ARG A 463 1.57 23.73 -10.93
CA ARG A 463 2.61 23.10 -11.76
C ARG A 463 2.91 23.93 -13.00
N ASP A 464 4.01 23.60 -13.68
CA ASP A 464 4.39 24.26 -14.93
C ASP A 464 3.56 23.73 -16.11
N PHE A 465 2.29 24.15 -16.19
CA PHE A 465 1.36 23.78 -17.26
C PHE A 465 0.57 25.00 -17.75
N GLU A 466 0.74 25.36 -19.02
CA GLU A 466 0.16 26.56 -19.62
C GLU A 466 -0.20 26.31 -21.09
N ILE A 467 -1.33 26.88 -21.53
CA ILE A 467 -1.84 26.75 -22.89
C ILE A 467 -2.22 28.11 -23.43
N HIS A 468 -1.66 28.46 -24.58
CA HIS A 468 -2.08 29.64 -25.33
C HIS A 468 -2.86 29.23 -26.57
N VAL A 469 -3.83 30.07 -26.95
CA VAL A 469 -4.63 29.91 -28.16
C VAL A 469 -4.48 31.14 -29.04
N ARG A 470 -4.42 30.93 -30.36
CA ARG A 470 -4.48 31.98 -31.37
C ARG A 470 -5.84 32.01 -32.03
N GLN A 471 -6.38 33.21 -32.15
CA GLN A 471 -7.69 33.46 -32.73
C GLN A 471 -7.57 34.46 -33.87
N TRP A 472 -7.92 34.03 -35.08
CA TRP A 472 -7.90 34.86 -36.28
C TRP A 472 -9.28 35.33 -36.69
N ASN A 473 -9.38 36.29 -37.62
CA ASN A 473 -10.68 36.74 -38.12
C ASN A 473 -11.30 35.69 -39.07
N CYS A 474 -12.50 35.24 -38.75
CA CYS A 474 -13.31 34.33 -39.58
C CYS A 474 -14.75 34.85 -39.78
N GLY A 475 -14.96 36.15 -39.55
CA GLY A 475 -16.27 36.78 -39.60
C GLY A 475 -16.84 36.95 -40.99
N SER A 476 -18.08 37.42 -41.03
CA SER A 476 -18.74 37.82 -42.25
C SER A 476 -18.33 39.25 -42.64
N LEU A 477 -18.80 39.71 -43.81
CA LEU A 477 -18.65 41.11 -44.21
C LEU A 477 -19.30 42.10 -43.23
N HIS A 478 -20.28 41.64 -42.45
CA HIS A 478 -21.09 42.49 -41.57
C HIS A 478 -20.64 42.45 -40.11
N TYR A 479 -20.14 41.30 -39.66
CA TYR A 479 -19.74 41.08 -38.28
C TYR A 479 -18.33 40.52 -38.22
N SER A 480 -17.44 41.23 -37.51
CA SER A 480 -16.11 40.72 -37.22
C SER A 480 -16.18 39.81 -36.01
N VAL A 481 -15.86 38.54 -36.23
CA VAL A 481 -15.74 37.53 -35.17
C VAL A 481 -14.44 36.77 -35.36
N SER A 482 -13.98 36.13 -34.30
CA SER A 482 -12.75 35.33 -34.32
C SER A 482 -13.05 33.84 -34.39
N CYS A 483 -12.06 33.05 -34.78
CA CYS A 483 -12.05 31.59 -34.72
C CYS A 483 -10.68 31.12 -34.23
N ASN A 484 -10.61 30.00 -33.51
CA ASN A 484 -9.30 29.44 -33.15
C ASN A 484 -8.60 28.92 -34.41
N CYS A 485 -7.32 29.26 -34.57
CA CYS A 485 -6.47 28.80 -35.68
C CYS A 485 -5.21 28.08 -35.19
N GLY A 486 -4.97 28.02 -33.89
CA GLY A 486 -3.86 27.26 -33.35
C GLY A 486 -3.80 27.31 -31.83
N PHE A 487 -3.07 26.37 -31.24
CA PHE A 487 -2.71 26.39 -29.82
C PHE A 487 -1.25 25.96 -29.62
N VAL A 488 -0.69 26.39 -28.49
CA VAL A 488 0.57 25.88 -27.96
C VAL A 488 0.33 25.47 -26.52
N ALA A 489 0.69 24.23 -26.21
CA ALA A 489 0.52 23.65 -24.89
C ALA A 489 1.90 23.23 -24.35
N LYS A 490 2.19 23.64 -23.12
CA LYS A 490 3.44 23.36 -22.43
C LYS A 490 3.13 22.63 -21.13
N GLU A 491 3.71 21.46 -20.93
CA GLU A 491 3.80 20.77 -19.64
C GLU A 491 5.28 20.55 -19.30
N GLU A 492 5.77 21.20 -18.26
CA GLU A 492 7.15 21.06 -17.81
C GLU A 492 8.15 21.36 -18.96
N GLY A 493 8.90 20.35 -19.42
CA GLY A 493 9.85 20.46 -20.54
C GLY A 493 9.26 20.14 -21.93
N ASP A 494 8.00 19.71 -21.98
CA ASP A 494 7.32 19.23 -23.18
C ASP A 494 6.43 20.32 -23.77
N ILE A 495 6.72 20.74 -25.01
CA ILE A 495 6.00 21.83 -25.69
C ILE A 495 5.48 21.34 -27.04
N VAL A 496 4.18 21.45 -27.25
CA VAL A 496 3.51 21.05 -28.49
C VAL A 496 2.79 22.26 -29.06
N THR A 497 3.10 22.58 -30.32
CA THR A 497 2.45 23.64 -31.08
C THR A 497 1.67 23.01 -32.22
N PHE A 498 0.38 23.35 -32.32
CA PHE A 498 -0.48 22.96 -33.41
C PHE A 498 -1.10 24.21 -34.02
N ASP A 499 -0.74 24.51 -35.26
CA ASP A 499 -0.99 25.83 -35.85
C ASP A 499 -1.40 25.72 -37.33
N MET A 500 -2.40 26.52 -37.71
CA MET A 500 -2.83 26.76 -39.10
C MET A 500 -3.00 28.27 -39.38
N CYS A 501 -2.57 29.15 -38.47
CA CYS A 501 -2.77 30.61 -38.57
C CYS A 501 -1.92 31.30 -39.66
N SER A 502 -0.97 30.60 -40.30
CA SER A 502 -0.01 31.20 -41.24
C SER A 502 -0.50 31.28 -42.71
N GLY A 503 -1.66 30.69 -43.04
CA GLY A 503 -2.21 30.69 -44.41
C GLY A 503 -3.42 31.62 -44.58
N GLN A 504 -4.04 31.58 -45.76
CA GLN A 504 -5.36 32.20 -45.96
C GLN A 504 -6.45 31.28 -45.39
N LEU A 505 -7.56 31.88 -44.93
CA LEU A 505 -8.76 31.16 -44.50
C LEU A 505 -9.18 30.16 -45.60
N HIS A 506 -9.54 28.93 -45.23
CA HIS A 506 -9.84 27.78 -46.11
C HIS A 506 -8.66 27.13 -46.84
N GLU A 507 -7.47 27.75 -46.92
CA GLU A 507 -6.33 27.22 -47.68
C GLU A 507 -5.10 26.86 -46.81
N SER A 508 -5.11 27.21 -45.53
CA SER A 508 -3.98 27.01 -44.63
C SER A 508 -3.79 25.53 -44.27
N PRO A 509 -2.64 24.89 -44.61
CA PRO A 509 -2.35 23.56 -44.09
C PRO A 509 -2.06 23.63 -42.58
N SER A 510 -2.61 22.69 -41.82
CA SER A 510 -2.23 22.53 -40.42
C SER A 510 -0.84 21.92 -40.29
N TYR A 511 -0.03 22.47 -39.40
CA TYR A 511 1.25 21.90 -39.03
C TYR A 511 1.30 21.61 -37.52
N LEU A 512 1.82 20.44 -37.18
CA LEU A 512 2.05 20.00 -35.80
C LEU A 512 3.57 19.99 -35.56
N PHE A 513 4.00 20.75 -34.59
CA PHE A 513 5.40 20.86 -34.19
C PHE A 513 5.55 20.45 -32.73
N VAL A 514 6.39 19.46 -32.48
CA VAL A 514 6.70 18.96 -31.14
C VAL A 514 8.12 19.34 -30.79
N LYS A 515 8.29 20.10 -29.72
CA LYS A 515 9.59 20.39 -29.13
C LYS A 515 9.69 19.68 -27.79
N ASN A 516 10.47 18.62 -27.77
CA ASN A 516 10.84 17.90 -26.56
C ASN A 516 12.33 18.13 -26.29
N GLN A 517 12.68 18.54 -25.08
CA GLN A 517 14.08 18.78 -24.70
C GLN A 517 14.77 17.55 -24.08
N GLU A 518 14.02 16.55 -23.61
CA GLU A 518 14.51 15.29 -23.05
C GLU A 518 14.55 14.17 -24.11
N SER A 519 15.73 13.98 -24.72
CA SER A 519 15.93 13.07 -25.86
C SER A 519 15.68 11.57 -25.62
N SER A 520 15.32 11.13 -24.42
CA SER A 520 15.27 9.69 -24.08
C SER A 520 13.93 9.13 -23.62
N SER A 521 12.92 9.95 -23.29
CA SER A 521 11.56 9.46 -23.05
C SER A 521 10.56 10.60 -23.16
N SER A 522 9.96 10.77 -24.33
CA SER A 522 8.88 11.74 -24.46
C SER A 522 7.69 11.33 -23.62
N ASN A 523 7.18 12.28 -22.83
CA ASN A 523 6.04 12.09 -21.97
C ASN A 523 4.70 12.41 -22.65
N ILE A 524 4.75 12.85 -23.91
CA ILE A 524 3.62 13.18 -24.77
C ILE A 524 3.20 11.97 -25.62
N ARG A 525 1.89 11.80 -25.82
CA ARG A 525 1.31 10.90 -26.83
C ARG A 525 0.36 11.67 -27.76
N ILE A 526 0.45 11.43 -29.05
CA ILE A 526 -0.31 12.14 -30.09
C ILE A 526 -1.16 11.13 -30.85
N THR A 527 -2.47 11.34 -30.89
CA THR A 527 -3.40 10.45 -31.56
C THR A 527 -4.24 11.15 -32.61
N GLU A 528 -4.54 10.43 -33.69
CA GLU A 528 -5.32 10.88 -34.86
C GLU A 528 -6.63 10.09 -34.95
N SER A 529 -7.76 10.80 -35.04
CA SER A 529 -9.08 10.23 -35.32
C SER A 529 -9.71 10.89 -36.54
N TYR A 530 -10.68 10.20 -37.15
CA TYR A 530 -11.46 10.70 -38.30
C TYR A 530 -10.60 11.22 -39.45
N LEU A 531 -9.60 10.43 -39.86
CA LEU A 531 -8.68 10.76 -40.96
C LEU A 531 -7.95 12.12 -40.78
N GLY A 532 -7.60 12.47 -39.55
CA GLY A 532 -6.86 13.69 -39.25
C GLY A 532 -7.73 14.90 -38.91
N ARG A 533 -9.06 14.75 -38.95
CA ARG A 533 -9.97 15.82 -38.53
C ARG A 533 -9.95 16.04 -37.01
N LYS A 534 -9.59 15.04 -36.21
CA LYS A 534 -9.49 15.17 -34.76
C LYS A 534 -8.11 14.73 -34.30
N ILE A 535 -7.35 15.65 -33.71
CA ILE A 535 -6.00 15.40 -33.20
C ILE A 535 -6.02 15.59 -31.68
N THR A 536 -5.57 14.59 -30.93
CA THR A 536 -5.49 14.65 -29.46
C THR A 536 -4.05 14.55 -29.01
N ILE A 537 -3.63 15.48 -28.16
CA ILE A 537 -2.30 15.51 -27.54
C ILE A 537 -2.47 15.24 -26.06
N TRP A 538 -1.91 14.13 -25.61
CA TRP A 538 -1.97 13.62 -24.25
C TRP A 538 -0.66 13.93 -23.52
N PHE A 539 -0.79 14.43 -22.31
CA PHE A 539 0.31 14.79 -21.43
C PHE A 539 0.53 13.75 -20.32
N SER A 540 1.67 13.85 -19.62
CA SER A 540 2.02 12.91 -18.55
C SER A 540 1.11 13.00 -17.34
N SER A 541 0.49 14.16 -17.11
CA SER A 541 -0.53 14.38 -16.08
C SER A 541 -1.91 13.80 -16.45
N GLY A 542 -2.06 13.20 -17.64
CA GLY A 542 -3.35 12.75 -18.17
C GLY A 542 -4.25 13.87 -18.66
N ALA A 543 -3.81 15.13 -18.53
CA ALA A 543 -4.38 16.24 -19.27
C ALA A 543 -4.29 15.95 -20.77
N PHE A 544 -5.27 16.43 -21.53
CA PHE A 544 -5.17 16.44 -22.98
C PHE A 544 -5.73 17.71 -23.56
N ILE A 545 -5.18 18.09 -24.70
CA ILE A 545 -5.77 19.09 -25.59
C ILE A 545 -6.11 18.40 -26.91
N ARG A 546 -7.34 18.62 -27.37
CA ARG A 546 -7.88 18.03 -28.59
C ARG A 546 -8.32 19.14 -29.53
N ALA A 547 -7.89 19.05 -30.77
CA ALA A 547 -8.30 19.92 -31.86
C ALA A 547 -9.24 19.17 -32.80
N ASP A 548 -10.41 19.75 -33.02
CA ASP A 548 -11.38 19.36 -34.04
C ASP A 548 -11.27 20.32 -35.22
N LEU A 549 -10.68 19.86 -36.31
CA LEU A 549 -10.34 20.68 -37.47
C LEU A 549 -11.56 20.92 -38.36
N SER A 550 -11.58 22.10 -38.95
CA SER A 550 -12.54 22.53 -39.95
C SER A 550 -11.85 23.45 -40.97
N GLU A 551 -12.55 23.85 -42.03
CA GLU A 551 -12.01 24.77 -43.03
C GLU A 551 -11.84 26.21 -42.50
N TRP A 552 -12.66 26.58 -41.52
CA TRP A 552 -12.65 27.91 -40.89
C TRP A 552 -11.63 28.05 -39.74
N GLY A 553 -11.00 26.96 -39.31
CA GLY A 553 -10.14 26.91 -38.13
C GLY A 553 -10.24 25.60 -37.37
N MET A 554 -10.27 25.67 -36.04
CA MET A 554 -10.44 24.51 -35.18
C MET A 554 -11.31 24.79 -33.95
N SER A 555 -11.99 23.78 -33.45
CA SER A 555 -12.52 23.76 -32.09
C SER A 555 -11.54 23.08 -31.14
N ILE A 556 -11.50 23.51 -29.89
CA ILE A 556 -10.54 23.03 -28.89
C ILE A 556 -11.30 22.46 -27.70
N THR A 557 -10.95 21.24 -27.30
CA THR A 557 -11.35 20.62 -26.04
C THR A 557 -10.12 20.42 -25.16
N LEU A 558 -10.17 20.92 -23.94
CA LEU A 558 -9.14 20.76 -22.92
C LEU A 558 -9.71 19.94 -21.77
N ARG A 559 -9.02 18.87 -21.38
CA ARG A 559 -9.29 18.14 -20.13
C ARG A 559 -8.12 18.30 -19.17
N VAL A 560 -8.41 18.62 -17.92
CA VAL A 560 -7.41 18.77 -16.85
C VAL A 560 -7.66 17.79 -15.70
N PRO A 561 -6.59 17.26 -15.07
CA PRO A 561 -6.70 16.35 -13.94
C PRO A 561 -7.09 17.06 -12.64
N SER A 562 -7.48 16.26 -11.66
CA SER A 562 -7.90 16.68 -10.32
C SER A 562 -6.82 17.43 -9.51
N LEU A 563 -5.54 17.25 -9.86
CA LEU A 563 -4.41 18.03 -9.31
C LEU A 563 -4.54 19.55 -9.58
N ASP A 564 -5.24 19.94 -10.65
CA ASP A 564 -5.44 21.36 -10.99
C ASP A 564 -6.67 21.97 -10.29
N TYR A 565 -7.44 21.18 -9.51
CA TYR A 565 -8.62 21.67 -8.79
C TYR A 565 -8.30 22.86 -7.87
N ARG A 566 -9.07 23.95 -8.01
CA ARG A 566 -8.90 25.25 -7.32
C ARG A 566 -7.56 25.93 -7.57
N SER A 567 -6.90 25.59 -8.66
CA SER A 567 -5.55 26.04 -8.96
C SER A 567 -5.36 26.38 -10.43
N THR A 568 -6.43 26.84 -11.11
CA THR A 568 -6.38 27.27 -12.51
C THR A 568 -6.67 28.75 -12.65
N LEU A 569 -6.11 29.34 -13.71
CA LEU A 569 -6.44 30.66 -14.20
C LEU A 569 -6.51 30.63 -15.74
N GLY A 570 -7.01 31.71 -16.35
CA GLY A 570 -7.12 31.84 -17.80
C GLY A 570 -8.57 31.93 -18.28
N LEU A 571 -8.75 31.94 -19.60
CA LEU A 571 -10.08 31.97 -20.22
C LEU A 571 -10.97 30.79 -19.81
N CYS A 572 -10.40 29.66 -19.39
CA CYS A 572 -11.13 28.49 -18.89
C CYS A 572 -11.64 28.58 -17.44
N GLY A 573 -11.36 29.66 -16.70
CA GLY A 573 -11.90 29.86 -15.34
C GLY A 573 -11.02 29.34 -14.19
N THR A 574 -11.59 29.32 -12.98
CA THR A 574 -10.87 29.03 -11.70
C THR A 574 -10.92 27.57 -11.23
N PHE A 575 -11.77 26.74 -11.85
CA PHE A 575 -11.94 25.31 -11.57
C PHE A 575 -12.18 25.01 -10.08
N ASP A 576 -13.23 25.60 -9.52
CA ASP A 576 -13.59 25.46 -8.10
C ASP A 576 -15.08 25.12 -7.87
N GLU A 577 -15.77 24.68 -8.93
CA GLU A 577 -17.20 24.40 -9.02
C GLU A 577 -18.10 25.63 -8.86
N ASN A 578 -17.55 26.84 -9.05
CA ASN A 578 -18.29 28.08 -8.95
C ASN A 578 -18.26 28.86 -10.27
N PRO A 579 -19.29 28.78 -11.12
CA PRO A 579 -19.31 29.57 -12.35
C PRO A 579 -19.37 31.09 -12.12
N GLU A 580 -19.61 31.57 -10.89
CA GLU A 580 -19.76 33.00 -10.59
C GLU A 580 -18.45 33.76 -10.40
N ASN A 581 -17.31 33.09 -10.21
CA ASN A 581 -15.99 33.73 -10.07
C ASN A 581 -15.04 33.43 -11.24
N ASP A 582 -15.52 32.76 -12.28
CA ASP A 582 -14.74 32.46 -13.48
C ASP A 582 -14.22 33.70 -14.20
N PHE A 583 -14.90 34.84 -14.09
CA PHE A 583 -14.36 36.11 -14.58
C PHE A 583 -13.45 36.70 -13.50
N HIS A 584 -12.14 36.56 -13.70
CA HIS A 584 -11.12 36.91 -12.71
C HIS A 584 -9.92 37.63 -13.34
N ASP A 585 -9.19 38.39 -12.51
CA ASP A 585 -7.96 39.06 -12.90
C ASP A 585 -6.74 38.10 -12.88
N LYS A 586 -5.55 38.58 -13.26
CA LYS A 586 -4.29 37.79 -13.19
C LYS A 586 -3.92 37.26 -11.80
N ASN A 587 -4.52 37.81 -10.74
CA ASN A 587 -4.30 37.39 -9.36
C ASN A 587 -5.38 36.40 -8.87
N GLY A 588 -6.34 36.03 -9.72
CA GLY A 588 -7.47 35.18 -9.35
C GLY A 588 -8.58 35.92 -8.59
N ILE A 589 -8.59 37.25 -8.61
CA ILE A 589 -9.64 38.04 -7.97
C ILE A 589 -10.81 38.20 -8.95
N LYS A 590 -12.02 37.87 -8.51
CA LYS A 590 -13.25 38.05 -9.29
C LYS A 590 -13.37 39.50 -9.79
N ILE A 591 -13.66 39.66 -11.07
CA ILE A 591 -13.99 40.94 -11.69
C ILE A 591 -15.48 41.19 -11.40
N ASP A 592 -15.77 42.03 -10.42
CA ASP A 592 -17.14 42.43 -10.10
C ASP A 592 -17.68 43.33 -11.22
N HIS A 593 -18.48 42.75 -12.12
CA HIS A 593 -19.50 43.30 -13.03
C HIS A 593 -19.71 42.26 -14.15
N ASP A 594 -20.79 41.47 -14.10
CA ASP A 594 -21.08 40.42 -15.09
C ASP A 594 -21.06 40.93 -16.54
N ASP A 595 -21.43 42.20 -16.75
CA ASP A 595 -21.49 42.83 -18.07
C ASP A 595 -20.11 43.16 -18.68
N ASN A 596 -18.99 42.94 -17.98
CA ASN A 596 -17.66 43.24 -18.52
C ASN A 596 -16.79 41.99 -18.72
N TYR A 597 -17.36 40.92 -19.27
CA TYR A 597 -16.59 39.77 -19.79
C TYR A 597 -15.51 40.20 -20.80
N ILE A 598 -15.68 41.36 -21.45
CA ILE A 598 -14.65 41.98 -22.29
C ILE A 598 -13.39 42.35 -21.50
N ALA A 599 -13.53 42.93 -20.30
CA ALA A 599 -12.38 43.18 -19.43
C ALA A 599 -11.68 41.88 -19.03
N PHE A 600 -12.45 40.83 -18.75
CA PHE A 600 -11.90 39.50 -18.47
C PHE A 600 -11.10 38.94 -19.67
N ILE A 601 -11.67 38.98 -20.89
CA ILE A 601 -10.97 38.54 -22.12
C ILE A 601 -9.66 39.32 -22.31
N ASN A 602 -9.70 40.64 -22.13
CA ASN A 602 -8.53 41.50 -22.29
C ASN A 602 -7.45 41.26 -21.23
N GLU A 603 -7.82 40.83 -20.02
CA GLU A 603 -6.86 40.49 -18.98
C GLU A 603 -5.96 39.31 -19.41
N TRP A 604 -6.57 38.33 -20.09
CA TRP A 604 -5.91 37.11 -20.57
C TRP A 604 -5.32 37.22 -21.98
N ARG A 605 -5.40 38.40 -22.59
CA ARG A 605 -4.76 38.69 -23.87
C ARG A 605 -3.25 38.88 -23.71
N LEU A 606 -2.48 38.18 -24.54
CA LEU A 606 -1.03 38.29 -24.56
C LEU A 606 -0.58 39.44 -25.46
N GLN A 607 0.52 40.07 -25.07
CA GLN A 607 1.16 41.08 -25.90
C GLN A 607 1.85 40.42 -27.11
N PRO A 608 1.97 41.13 -28.25
CA PRO A 608 2.62 40.61 -29.44
C PRO A 608 4.02 40.05 -29.15
N GLY A 609 4.32 38.85 -29.67
CA GLY A 609 5.61 38.17 -29.53
C GLY A 609 5.94 37.63 -28.13
N ARG A 610 4.99 37.68 -27.17
CA ARG A 610 5.17 37.12 -25.82
C ARG A 610 4.68 35.69 -25.69
N SER A 611 4.01 35.16 -26.70
CA SER A 611 3.46 33.81 -26.66
C SER A 611 4.53 32.74 -26.85
N MET A 612 4.26 31.54 -26.33
CA MET A 612 5.09 30.36 -26.55
C MET A 612 5.11 29.90 -28.02
N PHE A 613 4.20 30.40 -28.86
CA PHE A 613 4.30 30.26 -30.32
C PHE A 613 5.56 30.93 -30.88
N ASP A 614 5.97 32.05 -30.27
CA ASP A 614 7.00 32.94 -30.82
C ASP A 614 8.31 32.76 -30.06
N LYS A 615 8.22 32.69 -28.73
CA LYS A 615 9.36 32.54 -27.85
C LYS A 615 9.14 31.37 -26.91
N VAL A 616 9.80 30.26 -27.23
CA VAL A 616 9.82 29.09 -26.36
C VAL A 616 10.63 29.39 -25.09
N PRO A 617 10.06 29.21 -23.88
CA PRO A 617 10.79 29.40 -22.64
C PRO A 617 11.95 28.38 -22.50
N ALA A 618 13.02 28.77 -21.80
CA ALA A 618 14.09 27.85 -21.43
C ALA A 618 13.58 26.87 -20.37
N SER A 619 13.79 25.55 -20.55
CA SER A 619 13.28 24.55 -19.60
C SER A 619 14.26 24.26 -18.46
N SER A 620 13.69 23.85 -17.32
CA SER A 620 14.39 23.29 -16.17
C SER A 620 14.45 21.77 -16.26
N ARG A 621 15.50 21.16 -15.70
CA ARG A 621 15.53 19.69 -15.51
C ARG A 621 14.48 19.31 -14.48
N PHE A 622 13.52 18.47 -14.88
CA PHE A 622 12.55 17.90 -13.97
C PHE A 622 13.00 16.50 -13.53
N PRO A 623 12.77 16.09 -12.26
CA PRO A 623 13.07 14.74 -11.82
C PRO A 623 12.16 13.72 -12.53
N ALA A 624 12.71 12.54 -12.83
CA ALA A 624 11.92 11.45 -13.41
C ALA A 624 10.77 11.06 -12.47
N LYS A 625 9.55 10.99 -13.02
CA LYS A 625 8.36 10.60 -12.25
C LYS A 625 8.46 9.13 -11.83
N PRO A 626 8.16 8.78 -10.57
CA PRO A 626 8.19 7.40 -10.12
C PRO A 626 7.15 6.55 -10.86
N SER A 627 7.47 5.28 -11.09
CA SER A 627 6.56 4.30 -11.69
C SER A 627 5.87 3.49 -10.61
N TYR A 628 4.60 3.17 -10.84
CA TYR A 628 3.79 2.46 -9.86
C TYR A 628 3.02 1.32 -10.51
N CYS A 629 2.46 0.48 -9.66
CA CYS A 629 1.80 -0.74 -10.01
C CYS A 629 0.39 -0.74 -9.44
N SER A 630 -0.51 -1.38 -10.18
CA SER A 630 -1.84 -1.72 -9.71
C SER A 630 -1.83 -2.79 -8.62
N CYS A 631 -0.87 -3.73 -8.63
CA CYS A 631 -0.77 -4.86 -7.70
C CYS A 631 -2.06 -5.71 -7.59
N TRP A 632 -2.82 -5.80 -8.67
CA TRP A 632 -4.08 -6.54 -8.75
C TRP A 632 -3.90 -8.06 -8.98
N LEU A 633 -4.90 -8.86 -8.60
CA LEU A 633 -4.98 -10.30 -8.85
C LEU A 633 -5.32 -10.63 -10.33
N GLY A 634 -4.30 -10.69 -11.19
CA GLY A 634 -4.44 -10.94 -12.63
C GLY A 634 -3.73 -12.19 -13.17
N THR A 635 -3.42 -13.20 -12.35
CA THR A 635 -2.87 -14.49 -12.84
C THR A 635 -3.96 -15.36 -13.45
N ALA A 636 -4.23 -15.19 -14.76
CA ALA A 636 -4.67 -16.25 -15.69
C ALA A 636 -4.78 -15.76 -17.14
N MET A 637 -5.08 -14.49 -17.40
CA MET A 637 -5.30 -14.03 -18.78
C MET A 637 -4.03 -13.52 -19.48
N HIS A 638 -3.02 -13.07 -18.73
CA HIS A 638 -1.70 -12.73 -19.31
C HIS A 638 -0.87 -13.98 -19.69
N HIS A 639 -1.10 -15.13 -19.05
CA HIS A 639 -0.45 -16.39 -19.41
C HIS A 639 -1.08 -17.05 -20.65
N LEU A 640 -2.39 -16.87 -20.88
CA LEU A 640 -3.05 -17.37 -22.09
C LEU A 640 -2.73 -16.54 -23.34
N LEU A 641 -2.41 -15.25 -23.19
CA LEU A 641 -1.97 -14.40 -24.30
C LEU A 641 -0.44 -14.45 -24.55
N SER A 642 0.36 -14.98 -23.62
CA SER A 642 1.81 -15.14 -23.80
C SER A 642 2.22 -16.53 -24.32
N HIS A 643 1.34 -17.21 -25.06
CA HIS A 643 1.71 -18.44 -25.78
C HIS A 643 2.44 -18.15 -27.11
N HIS A 644 3.24 -17.09 -27.17
CA HIS A 644 4.18 -16.85 -28.25
C HIS A 644 5.61 -17.03 -27.74
N LEU A 645 6.12 -18.24 -28.00
CA LEU A 645 7.51 -18.57 -28.33
C LEU A 645 8.56 -17.49 -28.00
N ASP A 646 8.83 -17.28 -26.72
CA ASP A 646 10.16 -16.91 -26.27
C ASP A 646 10.53 -17.74 -25.04
N SER A 647 11.49 -18.63 -25.28
CA SER A 647 12.14 -19.48 -24.31
C SER A 647 12.91 -18.65 -23.28
N ARG A 648 12.93 -19.16 -22.03
CA ARG A 648 13.68 -18.74 -20.83
C ARG A 648 12.93 -17.80 -19.88
N SER A 649 12.33 -18.45 -18.87
CA SER A 649 12.55 -18.17 -17.45
C SER A 649 13.44 -16.96 -17.13
N HIS A 650 12.87 -15.76 -17.19
CA HIS A 650 13.24 -14.72 -16.26
C HIS A 650 12.04 -14.59 -15.33
N LEU A 651 12.23 -15.14 -14.12
CA LEU A 651 11.39 -14.87 -12.97
C LEU A 651 11.08 -13.36 -12.90
N GLU A 652 9.88 -13.03 -12.45
CA GLU A 652 9.42 -11.69 -12.06
C GLU A 652 10.29 -11.09 -10.93
N MET A 653 11.58 -10.89 -11.18
CA MET A 653 12.54 -10.18 -10.32
C MET A 653 12.86 -8.78 -10.88
N ALA A 654 11.96 -8.19 -11.66
CA ALA A 654 11.99 -6.76 -11.86
C ALA A 654 11.31 -6.12 -10.63
N SER A 655 12.11 -5.71 -9.64
CA SER A 655 11.66 -5.08 -8.39
C SER A 655 10.99 -3.71 -8.57
N GLY A 656 11.05 -3.14 -9.77
CA GLY A 656 10.42 -1.87 -10.13
C GLY A 656 9.18 -2.05 -11.00
N CYS A 657 8.13 -1.29 -10.69
CA CYS A 657 6.94 -1.20 -11.51
C CYS A 657 7.28 -0.73 -12.93
N LYS A 658 6.82 -1.48 -13.94
CA LYS A 658 6.89 -1.04 -15.33
C LYS A 658 5.60 -0.31 -15.70
N GLY A 659 5.67 1.01 -15.74
CA GLY A 659 4.93 1.83 -16.71
C GLY A 659 3.41 1.99 -16.54
N ILE A 660 2.77 1.49 -15.48
CA ILE A 660 1.43 2.00 -15.15
C ILE A 660 1.65 3.39 -14.55
N LYS A 661 1.54 4.43 -15.39
CA LYS A 661 1.33 5.80 -14.91
C LYS A 661 0.04 5.74 -14.06
N HIS A 662 -0.06 6.51 -12.98
CA HIS A 662 -1.23 6.58 -12.08
C HIS A 662 -2.54 7.09 -12.70
N LEU A 663 -2.69 6.89 -14.00
CA LEU A 663 -3.49 7.67 -14.89
C LEU A 663 -4.13 6.70 -15.86
N GLN A 664 -5.45 6.63 -15.82
CA GLN A 664 -6.21 5.85 -16.77
C GLN A 664 -6.50 6.70 -18.01
N PHE A 665 -5.79 6.43 -19.10
CA PHE A 665 -6.12 7.02 -20.40
C PHE A 665 -7.39 6.36 -20.95
N SER A 666 -8.53 7.03 -20.80
CA SER A 666 -9.81 6.57 -21.33
C SER A 666 -10.23 7.46 -22.51
N SER A 667 -10.40 6.84 -23.68
CA SER A 667 -10.99 7.43 -24.89
C SER A 667 -11.97 6.42 -25.47
N LEU A 668 -13.16 6.89 -25.84
CA LEU A 668 -14.20 6.09 -26.51
C LEU A 668 -14.17 6.32 -28.03
N ILE A 669 -13.62 7.46 -28.47
CA ILE A 669 -13.37 7.73 -29.89
C ILE A 669 -12.13 6.93 -30.31
N PRO A 670 -12.24 6.04 -31.32
CA PRO A 670 -11.10 5.30 -31.83
C PRO A 670 -10.04 6.23 -32.42
N ASP A 671 -8.77 5.93 -32.15
CA ASP A 671 -7.65 6.73 -32.58
C ASP A 671 -6.46 5.90 -33.06
N LEU A 672 -5.57 6.55 -33.82
CA LEU A 672 -4.30 6.01 -34.27
C LEU A 672 -3.17 6.77 -33.59
N ASP A 673 -2.27 6.05 -32.92
CA ASP A 673 -1.07 6.66 -32.33
C ASP A 673 -0.06 7.05 -33.42
N ILE A 674 0.16 8.36 -33.57
CA ILE A 674 1.07 8.97 -34.55
C ILE A 674 2.28 9.63 -33.87
N THR A 675 2.50 9.39 -32.57
CA THR A 675 3.57 10.02 -31.77
C THR A 675 4.95 9.85 -32.41
N SER A 676 5.23 8.65 -32.92
CA SER A 676 6.53 8.31 -33.53
C SER A 676 6.88 9.11 -34.78
N GLU A 677 5.87 9.69 -35.46
CA GLU A 677 6.07 10.52 -36.65
C GLU A 677 6.67 11.90 -36.30
N TYR A 678 6.51 12.35 -35.05
CA TYR A 678 6.90 13.69 -34.61
C TYR A 678 8.08 13.71 -33.64
N ILE A 679 8.28 12.66 -32.84
CA ILE A 679 9.28 12.66 -31.76
C ILE A 679 10.63 12.07 -32.20
N ASN A 680 10.66 11.17 -33.19
CA ASN A 680 11.91 10.53 -33.63
C ASN A 680 12.58 11.31 -34.79
N SER A 681 13.40 12.31 -34.48
CA SER A 681 14.35 12.87 -35.48
C SER A 681 15.67 12.09 -35.60
N GLU A 682 15.95 11.06 -34.77
CA GLU A 682 17.24 10.32 -34.83
C GLU A 682 17.15 8.79 -35.06
N ALA A 683 15.98 8.17 -35.18
CA ALA A 683 15.88 6.73 -35.50
C ALA A 683 16.04 6.41 -37.00
N LEU A 684 16.72 7.25 -37.79
CA LEU A 684 17.01 6.98 -39.21
C LEU A 684 18.22 6.04 -39.42
N ALA A 685 18.87 5.58 -38.34
CA ALA A 685 20.04 4.71 -38.43
C ALA A 685 19.95 3.52 -37.46
N GLY A 686 19.23 2.45 -37.86
CA GLY A 686 19.48 1.13 -37.27
C GLY A 686 18.26 0.25 -37.08
N LYS A 687 18.14 -0.73 -37.99
CA LYS A 687 17.58 -2.08 -37.81
C LYS A 687 16.20 -2.23 -37.15
N LEU A 688 15.27 -2.72 -37.96
CA LEU A 688 14.03 -3.39 -37.56
C LEU A 688 14.26 -4.35 -36.37
N SER A 689 13.71 -4.02 -35.22
CA SER A 689 13.38 -5.01 -34.18
C SER A 689 11.86 -5.18 -34.16
N PRO A 690 11.33 -6.41 -34.21
CA PRO A 690 9.91 -6.65 -34.31
C PRO A 690 9.19 -6.50 -32.96
N HIS A 691 8.00 -5.89 -33.04
CA HIS A 691 6.82 -6.05 -32.18
C HIS A 691 6.97 -5.89 -30.66
N VAL A 692 6.65 -4.68 -30.18
CA VAL A 692 6.05 -4.49 -28.84
C VAL A 692 4.56 -4.89 -28.94
N PRO A 693 4.02 -5.72 -28.05
CA PRO A 693 2.62 -6.12 -28.10
C PRO A 693 1.71 -4.92 -27.85
N ARG A 694 0.70 -4.82 -28.72
CA ARG A 694 -0.48 -3.97 -28.60
C ARG A 694 -1.09 -4.17 -27.21
N GLU A 695 -1.03 -3.17 -26.35
CA GLU A 695 -1.95 -3.08 -25.21
C GLU A 695 -3.36 -3.04 -25.80
N GLU A 696 -4.08 -4.15 -25.70
CA GLU A 696 -5.51 -4.12 -25.92
C GLU A 696 -6.09 -3.15 -24.89
N ASN A 697 -6.54 -1.98 -25.37
CA ASN A 697 -7.39 -1.08 -24.60
C ASN A 697 -8.40 -1.93 -23.82
N ASN A 698 -8.54 -1.66 -22.52
CA ASN A 698 -9.42 -2.33 -21.56
C ASN A 698 -10.94 -2.18 -21.90
N LEU A 699 -11.33 -2.30 -23.16
CA LEU A 699 -12.72 -2.43 -23.62
C LEU A 699 -13.37 -3.75 -23.18
N ASN A 700 -12.58 -4.73 -22.74
CA ASN A 700 -13.10 -5.96 -22.11
C ASN A 700 -13.73 -5.71 -20.73
N PHE A 701 -13.61 -4.50 -20.17
CA PHE A 701 -14.19 -4.17 -18.87
C PHE A 701 -15.70 -3.93 -18.92
N LEU A 702 -16.19 -3.26 -19.97
CA LEU A 702 -17.63 -3.10 -20.21
C LEU A 702 -18.28 -4.32 -20.87
N LEU A 703 -17.46 -5.20 -21.44
CA LEU A 703 -17.89 -6.29 -22.31
C LEU A 703 -17.36 -7.65 -21.84
N GLN A 704 -17.60 -8.03 -20.58
CA GLN A 704 -17.56 -9.44 -20.22
C GLN A 704 -18.71 -10.16 -20.96
N LYS A 705 -18.38 -10.77 -22.10
CA LYS A 705 -19.17 -11.87 -22.67
C LYS A 705 -18.95 -13.07 -21.77
N ASN A 706 -19.80 -13.24 -20.76
CA ASN A 706 -19.92 -14.52 -20.09
C ASN A 706 -20.36 -15.56 -21.13
N ALA A 707 -19.46 -16.50 -21.40
CA ALA A 707 -19.68 -17.63 -22.28
C ALA A 707 -20.83 -18.47 -21.74
N HIS A 708 -22.02 -18.34 -22.32
CA HIS A 708 -23.07 -19.34 -22.21
C HIS A 708 -23.53 -19.79 -23.59
N PRO A 709 -23.52 -21.11 -23.87
CA PRO A 709 -23.73 -21.66 -25.20
C PRO A 709 -25.23 -21.74 -25.53
N ASN A 710 -25.55 -21.53 -26.80
CA ASN A 710 -26.79 -21.96 -27.46
C ASN A 710 -28.11 -21.48 -26.84
N LEU A 711 -28.63 -20.33 -27.31
CA LEU A 711 -30.08 -20.15 -27.40
C LEU A 711 -30.47 -19.64 -28.79
N SER A 712 -30.72 -20.60 -29.67
CA SER A 712 -31.56 -20.44 -30.85
C SER A 712 -32.99 -20.03 -30.45
N LYS A 713 -33.57 -19.10 -31.21
CA LYS A 713 -34.99 -18.71 -31.28
C LYS A 713 -35.58 -17.96 -30.08
N LEU A 714 -35.64 -16.63 -30.19
CA LEU A 714 -36.83 -15.89 -29.76
C LEU A 714 -37.22 -14.90 -30.86
N ASP A 715 -38.34 -15.21 -31.52
CA ASP A 715 -39.12 -14.32 -32.36
C ASP A 715 -39.59 -13.12 -31.53
N LEU A 716 -39.13 -11.92 -31.86
CA LEU A 716 -39.78 -10.67 -31.48
C LEU A 716 -40.19 -9.95 -32.75
N ASN A 717 -41.42 -10.24 -33.16
CA ASN A 717 -42.17 -9.57 -34.21
C ASN A 717 -42.39 -8.09 -33.82
N LEU A 718 -41.69 -7.16 -34.46
CA LEU A 718 -42.20 -5.80 -34.66
C LEU A 718 -42.04 -5.42 -36.15
N PRO A 719 -43.06 -4.80 -36.78
CA PRO A 719 -43.22 -4.81 -38.23
C PRO A 719 -42.43 -3.67 -38.89
N HIS A 720 -41.46 -4.02 -39.73
CA HIS A 720 -40.93 -3.09 -40.74
C HIS A 720 -41.58 -3.35 -42.11
N PRO A 721 -42.07 -2.30 -42.81
CA PRO A 721 -42.65 -2.44 -44.14
C PRO A 721 -41.54 -2.80 -45.13
N GLY A 722 -41.84 -3.77 -45.97
CA GLY A 722 -40.84 -4.52 -46.72
C GLY A 722 -40.05 -3.70 -47.72
N ASN A 723 -38.76 -4.02 -47.79
CA ASN A 723 -38.11 -4.19 -49.08
C ASN A 723 -37.21 -5.43 -49.03
N LYS A 724 -37.23 -6.15 -50.15
CA LYS A 724 -36.89 -7.55 -50.31
C LYS A 724 -35.44 -7.86 -49.92
N ILE A 725 -35.30 -8.88 -49.09
CA ILE A 725 -34.06 -9.60 -48.79
C ILE A 725 -33.48 -10.13 -50.11
N LEU A 726 -32.42 -9.49 -50.61
CA LEU A 726 -31.45 -10.14 -51.47
C LEU A 726 -30.42 -10.79 -50.55
N ASN A 727 -30.50 -12.11 -50.39
CA ASN A 727 -29.47 -12.90 -49.73
C ASN A 727 -28.16 -12.77 -50.54
N PRO A 728 -27.06 -12.26 -49.96
CA PRO A 728 -25.76 -12.36 -50.61
C PRO A 728 -25.26 -13.82 -50.52
N PRO A 729 -24.69 -14.37 -51.60
CA PRO A 729 -24.23 -15.75 -51.62
C PRO A 729 -22.94 -15.93 -50.82
N ALA A 730 -22.87 -17.03 -50.09
CA ALA A 730 -21.68 -17.50 -49.39
C ALA A 730 -20.57 -17.88 -50.39
N TYR A 731 -19.60 -16.98 -50.57
CA TYR A 731 -18.27 -17.36 -51.04
C TYR A 731 -17.28 -17.27 -49.87
N LEU A 732 -16.71 -18.44 -49.58
CA LEU A 732 -15.82 -18.78 -48.50
C LEU A 732 -14.44 -18.12 -48.66
N SER A 733 -13.95 -17.58 -47.54
CA SER A 733 -12.57 -17.56 -47.06
C SER A 733 -11.45 -17.92 -48.07
N ASP A 734 -10.91 -16.90 -48.73
CA ASP A 734 -9.46 -16.81 -49.00
C ASP A 734 -8.94 -15.39 -49.34
N GLU A 735 -9.81 -14.36 -49.39
CA GLU A 735 -9.38 -12.98 -49.70
C GLU A 735 -9.05 -12.09 -48.48
N ARG A 736 -9.09 -12.64 -47.24
CA ARG A 736 -8.73 -11.85 -46.04
C ARG A 736 -7.26 -11.44 -45.98
N HIS A 737 -6.36 -12.12 -46.70
CA HIS A 737 -4.94 -11.79 -46.69
C HIS A 737 -4.51 -10.77 -47.76
N THR A 738 -5.28 -10.58 -48.82
CA THR A 738 -4.96 -9.65 -49.91
C THR A 738 -5.38 -8.21 -49.60
N GLN A 739 -6.54 -7.99 -48.97
CA GLN A 739 -6.99 -6.64 -48.58
C GLN A 739 -6.12 -6.01 -47.48
N ASP A 740 -5.60 -6.81 -46.54
CA ASP A 740 -4.69 -6.33 -45.48
C ASP A 740 -3.34 -5.85 -46.05
N GLN A 741 -2.89 -6.42 -47.17
CA GLN A 741 -1.64 -6.02 -47.83
C GLN A 741 -1.78 -4.78 -48.71
N GLU A 742 -2.92 -4.58 -49.38
CA GLU A 742 -3.16 -3.37 -50.17
C GLU A 742 -3.33 -2.12 -49.28
N MET A 743 -3.94 -2.26 -48.09
CA MET A 743 -4.03 -1.16 -47.13
C MET A 743 -2.71 -0.89 -46.40
N ARG A 744 -1.87 -1.90 -46.15
CA ARG A 744 -0.47 -1.67 -45.71
C ARG A 744 0.31 -0.79 -46.71
N LYS A 745 0.01 -0.89 -48.01
CA LYS A 745 0.59 -0.02 -49.03
C LYS A 745 -0.06 1.37 -49.08
N SER A 746 -1.36 1.51 -48.82
CA SER A 746 -2.02 2.84 -48.78
C SER A 746 -1.63 3.64 -47.54
N LEU A 747 -1.45 2.99 -46.39
CA LEU A 747 -0.90 3.59 -45.16
C LEU A 747 0.58 4.00 -45.34
N GLN A 748 1.37 3.21 -46.07
CA GLN A 748 2.76 3.57 -46.42
C GLN A 748 2.85 4.70 -47.45
N ASN A 749 1.82 4.90 -48.26
CA ASN A 749 1.75 5.96 -49.28
C ASN A 749 1.12 7.26 -48.76
N ARG A 750 0.78 7.38 -47.46
CA ARG A 750 0.56 8.70 -46.85
C ARG A 750 1.87 9.46 -46.95
N TRP A 751 1.86 10.53 -47.75
CA TRP A 751 2.98 11.46 -47.87
C TRP A 751 3.35 11.90 -46.45
N LYS A 752 4.50 11.45 -45.96
CA LYS A 752 5.09 11.91 -44.70
C LYS A 752 5.05 13.44 -44.68
N ARG A 753 4.32 14.03 -43.72
CA ARG A 753 4.32 15.48 -43.46
C ARG A 753 5.70 16.02 -43.03
N GLN A 754 6.76 15.20 -43.04
CA GLN A 754 8.15 15.62 -42.79
C GLN A 754 8.92 16.14 -44.02
N ASN A 755 8.36 16.11 -45.24
CA ASN A 755 9.02 16.74 -46.40
C ASN A 755 8.73 18.25 -46.52
N VAL A 756 8.93 19.00 -45.43
CA VAL A 756 8.99 20.48 -45.48
C VAL A 756 10.43 20.97 -45.72
N LYS A 757 11.45 20.09 -45.64
CA LYS A 757 12.82 20.46 -46.00
C LYS A 757 13.06 20.73 -47.49
N ASP A 758 12.12 20.40 -48.38
CA ASP A 758 12.25 20.70 -49.81
C ASP A 758 11.59 22.01 -50.25
N PHE A 759 10.94 22.75 -49.35
CA PHE A 759 10.62 24.16 -49.61
C PHE A 759 11.83 25.02 -49.29
N HIS A 760 12.81 25.03 -50.21
CA HIS A 760 13.73 26.15 -50.29
C HIS A 760 12.89 27.42 -50.57
N PRO A 761 12.88 28.44 -49.69
CA PRO A 761 12.13 29.65 -49.96
C PRO A 761 12.67 30.28 -51.24
N VAL A 762 11.76 30.60 -52.18
CA VAL A 762 12.05 31.15 -53.52
C VAL A 762 12.68 32.56 -53.45
N TYR A 763 12.98 33.07 -52.26
CA TYR A 763 13.63 34.36 -52.09
C TYR A 763 15.04 34.17 -51.52
N ILE A 764 16.02 34.39 -52.41
CA ILE A 764 17.44 34.56 -52.08
C ILE A 764 17.56 35.86 -51.28
N PHE A 765 17.31 35.82 -49.98
CA PHE A 765 17.80 36.87 -49.09
C PHE A 765 19.26 36.58 -48.75
N GLN A 766 20.11 37.56 -49.06
CA GLN A 766 21.52 37.59 -48.73
C GLN A 766 21.72 37.34 -47.23
N SER A 767 22.63 36.41 -46.93
CA SER A 767 23.06 35.96 -45.60
C SER A 767 23.09 37.09 -44.55
N LEU A 768 22.05 37.15 -43.71
CA LEU A 768 22.15 37.71 -42.37
C LEU A 768 22.38 36.57 -41.38
N GLY A 769 23.30 36.78 -40.44
CA GLY A 769 23.71 35.76 -39.48
C GLY A 769 22.55 35.22 -38.65
N GLN A 770 22.55 33.91 -38.45
CA GLN A 770 21.48 33.07 -37.90
C GLN A 770 20.91 33.53 -36.55
N GLY A 771 21.65 34.34 -35.77
CA GLY A 771 21.20 34.85 -34.47
C GLY A 771 20.23 36.04 -34.54
N ASN A 772 20.13 36.76 -35.67
CA ASN A 772 19.21 37.91 -35.81
C ASN A 772 17.92 37.57 -36.56
N LEU A 773 17.83 36.41 -37.23
CA LEU A 773 16.64 36.04 -38.02
C LEU A 773 15.46 35.54 -37.16
N GLU A 774 15.72 35.00 -35.97
CA GLU A 774 14.65 34.50 -35.06
C GLU A 774 13.88 35.63 -34.35
N GLU A 775 14.46 36.83 -34.19
CA GLU A 775 13.75 37.97 -33.60
C GLU A 775 12.83 38.67 -34.60
N PHE A 776 13.09 38.52 -35.91
CA PHE A 776 12.26 39.08 -37.00
C PHE A 776 11.25 38.06 -37.59
N SER A 777 11.16 36.84 -37.06
CA SER A 777 10.26 35.80 -37.60
C SER A 777 8.84 35.81 -37.03
N TYR A 778 8.51 36.76 -36.15
CA TYR A 778 7.17 36.90 -35.58
C TYR A 778 6.27 37.75 -36.49
N PHE A 779 5.20 37.16 -37.03
CA PHE A 779 4.16 37.89 -37.76
C PHE A 779 2.80 37.20 -37.58
N PHE A 780 1.98 37.73 -36.68
CA PHE A 780 0.56 37.40 -36.55
C PHE A 780 -0.24 38.72 -36.51
N PRO A 781 -0.82 39.16 -37.65
CA PRO A 781 -1.46 40.48 -37.78
C PRO A 781 -2.51 40.78 -36.72
N GLU A 782 -3.23 39.75 -36.28
CA GLU A 782 -4.33 39.85 -35.34
C GLU A 782 -3.92 40.30 -33.94
N ASP A 783 -2.68 40.00 -33.51
CA ASP A 783 -2.15 40.51 -32.24
C ASP A 783 -1.96 42.04 -32.26
N HIS A 784 -1.97 42.67 -33.43
CA HIS A 784 -1.82 44.11 -33.61
C HIS A 784 -3.15 44.84 -33.88
N THR A 785 -4.29 44.15 -33.84
CA THR A 785 -5.60 44.77 -34.02
C THR A 785 -6.00 45.59 -32.79
N GLU A 786 -6.40 46.85 -32.99
CA GLU A 786 -6.89 47.73 -31.90
C GLU A 786 -8.24 47.23 -31.36
N ASP A 787 -8.46 47.42 -30.05
CA ASP A 787 -9.65 46.95 -29.32
C ASP A 787 -10.98 47.62 -29.69
N SER A 788 -10.97 48.57 -30.63
CA SER A 788 -12.10 49.45 -30.96
C SER A 788 -13.21 48.79 -31.78
N GLN A 789 -13.49 47.51 -31.55
CA GLN A 789 -14.68 46.86 -32.11
C GLN A 789 -15.90 47.30 -31.29
N PRO A 790 -16.85 48.07 -31.87
CA PRO A 790 -18.10 48.38 -31.20
C PRO A 790 -18.89 47.11 -30.93
N GLU A 791 -19.66 47.11 -29.84
CA GLU A 791 -20.65 46.07 -29.57
C GLU A 791 -21.63 46.03 -30.75
N PHE A 792 -21.53 45.01 -31.58
CA PHE A 792 -22.44 44.84 -32.71
C PHE A 792 -23.70 44.17 -32.17
N ALA A 793 -24.87 44.77 -32.42
CA ALA A 793 -26.17 44.18 -32.11
C ALA A 793 -26.69 43.51 -33.39
N PRO A 794 -26.41 42.22 -33.63
CA PRO A 794 -26.95 41.54 -34.79
C PRO A 794 -28.48 41.49 -34.71
N SER A 795 -29.13 41.63 -35.85
CA SER A 795 -30.59 41.67 -35.96
C SER A 795 -31.10 40.69 -37.00
N TRP A 796 -32.30 40.16 -36.76
CA TRP A 796 -33.03 39.37 -37.75
C TRP A 796 -33.90 40.26 -38.67
N PRO A 797 -34.10 39.89 -39.94
CA PRO A 797 -33.41 38.81 -40.64
C PRO A 797 -31.95 39.17 -40.97
N THR A 798 -31.14 38.16 -41.27
CA THR A 798 -29.76 38.37 -41.74
C THR A 798 -29.74 39.06 -43.12
N ALA A 799 -28.56 39.48 -43.58
CA ALA A 799 -28.40 40.14 -44.88
C ALA A 799 -28.85 39.26 -46.06
N SER A 800 -28.68 37.94 -45.95
CA SER A 800 -29.14 36.94 -46.93
C SER A 800 -30.61 36.54 -46.73
N GLY A 801 -31.30 37.08 -45.73
CA GLY A 801 -32.73 36.87 -45.49
C GLY A 801 -33.06 35.67 -44.59
N LEU A 802 -32.11 35.15 -43.81
CA LEU A 802 -32.38 34.10 -42.83
C LEU A 802 -33.18 34.66 -41.66
N THR A 803 -34.18 33.92 -41.20
CA THR A 803 -35.00 34.29 -40.04
C THR A 803 -34.62 33.46 -38.83
N GLU A 804 -34.84 33.99 -37.62
CA GLU A 804 -34.59 33.28 -36.36
C GLU A 804 -35.28 31.91 -36.34
N PHE A 805 -36.56 31.87 -36.72
CA PHE A 805 -37.33 30.63 -36.75
C PHE A 805 -36.76 29.60 -37.73
N SER A 806 -36.38 30.03 -38.94
CA SER A 806 -35.78 29.11 -39.93
C SER A 806 -34.43 28.58 -39.48
N VAL A 807 -33.60 29.44 -38.87
CA VAL A 807 -32.26 29.04 -38.39
C VAL A 807 -32.37 28.11 -37.20
N LEU A 808 -33.26 28.40 -36.23
CA LEU A 808 -33.52 27.51 -35.10
C LEU A 808 -33.96 26.12 -35.56
N ALA A 809 -34.84 26.03 -36.56
CA ALA A 809 -35.26 24.75 -37.12
C ALA A 809 -34.10 24.00 -37.79
N ILE A 810 -33.22 24.69 -38.52
CA ILE A 810 -32.02 24.11 -39.12
C ILE A 810 -31.07 23.60 -38.03
N CYS A 811 -30.74 24.42 -37.03
CA CYS A 811 -29.85 24.05 -35.93
C CYS A 811 -30.38 22.84 -35.14
N GLN A 812 -31.68 22.81 -34.83
CA GLN A 812 -32.31 21.65 -34.18
C GLN A 812 -32.23 20.41 -35.07
N GLN A 813 -32.52 20.54 -36.36
CA GLN A 813 -32.43 19.42 -37.31
C GLN A 813 -31.00 18.90 -37.44
N THR A 814 -30.01 19.77 -37.56
CA THR A 814 -28.61 19.39 -37.74
C THR A 814 -28.04 18.75 -36.48
N LEU A 815 -28.29 19.34 -35.29
CA LEU A 815 -27.69 18.89 -34.04
C LEU A 815 -28.47 17.77 -33.37
N ALA A 816 -29.79 17.94 -33.17
CA ALA A 816 -30.59 16.94 -32.44
C ALA A 816 -30.86 15.68 -33.26
N ASN A 817 -31.00 15.78 -34.59
CA ASN A 817 -31.15 14.60 -35.46
C ASN A 817 -29.82 14.06 -35.99
N SER A 818 -28.68 14.67 -35.64
CA SER A 818 -27.38 14.03 -35.87
C SER A 818 -27.35 12.64 -35.23
N SER A 819 -26.54 11.74 -35.80
CA SER A 819 -26.34 10.39 -35.26
C SER A 819 -25.99 10.42 -33.77
N ILE A 820 -25.08 11.31 -33.36
CA ILE A 820 -24.62 11.48 -31.98
C ILE A 820 -25.67 12.17 -31.10
N GLY A 821 -26.31 13.24 -31.58
CA GLY A 821 -27.34 13.97 -30.83
C GLY A 821 -28.53 13.08 -30.49
N ARG A 822 -28.96 12.22 -31.42
CA ARG A 822 -30.09 11.30 -31.23
C ARG A 822 -29.74 10.15 -30.27
N LEU A 823 -28.58 9.51 -30.45
CA LEU A 823 -28.21 8.34 -29.66
C LEU A 823 -27.69 8.70 -28.25
N CYS A 824 -27.07 9.88 -28.11
CA CYS A 824 -26.52 10.35 -26.84
C CYS A 824 -27.44 11.32 -26.09
N LEU A 825 -28.66 11.58 -26.59
CA LEU A 825 -29.65 12.44 -25.95
C LEU A 825 -29.83 12.17 -24.44
N PRO A 826 -29.87 10.91 -23.95
CA PRO A 826 -30.01 10.63 -22.51
C PRO A 826 -28.87 11.18 -21.65
N PHE A 827 -27.67 11.30 -22.21
CA PHE A 827 -26.47 11.79 -21.51
C PHE A 827 -26.24 13.29 -21.69
N LEU A 828 -26.58 13.83 -22.87
CA LEU A 828 -26.38 15.25 -23.18
C LEU A 828 -27.36 16.17 -22.42
N GLY A 829 -28.61 15.74 -22.22
CA GLY A 829 -29.60 16.52 -21.46
C GLY A 829 -29.73 17.97 -21.95
N ARG A 830 -29.47 18.95 -21.06
CA ARG A 830 -29.54 20.39 -21.39
C ARG A 830 -28.39 20.87 -22.27
N THR A 831 -27.26 20.17 -22.32
CA THR A 831 -26.11 20.53 -23.16
C THR A 831 -26.54 20.68 -24.61
N LEU A 832 -27.40 19.79 -25.13
CA LEU A 832 -27.89 19.87 -26.52
C LEU A 832 -28.57 21.21 -26.82
N ASN A 833 -29.36 21.76 -25.89
CA ASN A 833 -30.03 23.05 -26.09
C ASN A 833 -29.01 24.19 -26.14
N HIS A 834 -27.99 24.17 -25.28
CA HIS A 834 -26.92 25.16 -25.32
C HIS A 834 -26.14 25.13 -26.65
N VAL A 835 -25.87 23.94 -27.20
CA VAL A 835 -25.21 23.82 -28.51
C VAL A 835 -26.12 24.31 -29.65
N VAL A 836 -27.45 24.14 -29.53
CA VAL A 836 -28.41 24.72 -30.48
C VAL A 836 -28.41 26.24 -30.42
N ASP A 837 -28.36 26.84 -29.23
CA ASP A 837 -28.28 28.29 -29.06
C ASP A 837 -26.97 28.87 -29.65
N MET A 838 -25.84 28.18 -29.44
CA MET A 838 -24.56 28.47 -30.09
C MET A 838 -24.68 28.46 -31.62
N CYS A 839 -25.25 27.38 -32.17
CA CYS A 839 -25.48 27.26 -33.62
C CYS A 839 -26.32 28.41 -34.19
N VAL A 840 -27.38 28.83 -33.50
CA VAL A 840 -28.23 29.94 -33.95
C VAL A 840 -27.42 31.23 -34.01
N LYS A 841 -26.54 31.46 -33.03
CA LYS A 841 -25.67 32.62 -32.96
C LYS A 841 -24.59 32.60 -34.05
N ASP A 842 -23.96 31.46 -34.29
CA ASP A 842 -22.97 31.28 -35.36
C ASP A 842 -23.57 31.62 -36.72
N VAL A 843 -24.72 31.02 -37.06
CA VAL A 843 -25.40 31.25 -38.33
C VAL A 843 -25.85 32.71 -38.47
N LEU A 844 -26.28 33.37 -37.38
CA LEU A 844 -26.63 34.79 -37.37
C LEU A 844 -25.42 35.69 -37.69
N LEU A 845 -24.28 35.43 -37.06
CA LEU A 845 -23.06 36.26 -37.20
C LEU A 845 -22.35 36.02 -38.54
N LYS A 846 -22.41 34.79 -39.05
CA LYS A 846 -21.77 34.40 -40.31
C LYS A 846 -22.67 34.61 -41.53
N ASP A 847 -23.99 34.64 -41.33
CA ASP A 847 -24.99 34.64 -42.40
C ASP A 847 -24.80 33.46 -43.38
N ASP A 848 -24.43 32.30 -42.83
CA ASP A 848 -24.17 31.06 -43.58
C ASP A 848 -24.65 29.84 -42.77
N VAL A 849 -25.53 29.05 -43.37
CA VAL A 849 -26.14 27.86 -42.76
C VAL A 849 -25.15 26.69 -42.58
N ASN A 850 -24.03 26.67 -43.29
CA ASN A 850 -23.02 25.62 -43.15
C ASN A 850 -22.37 25.59 -41.75
N TRP A 851 -22.43 26.71 -41.03
CA TRP A 851 -21.98 26.79 -39.64
C TRP A 851 -22.81 25.94 -38.68
N ALA A 852 -24.01 25.50 -39.08
CA ALA A 852 -24.86 24.68 -38.23
C ALA A 852 -24.24 23.32 -37.84
N GLU A 853 -23.28 22.81 -38.63
CA GLU A 853 -22.56 21.57 -38.33
C GLU A 853 -21.43 21.75 -37.29
N GLY A 854 -21.00 22.99 -37.03
CA GLY A 854 -19.86 23.27 -36.14
C GLY A 854 -20.03 22.74 -34.72
N GLY A 855 -21.27 22.65 -34.24
CA GLY A 855 -21.62 22.11 -32.92
C GLY A 855 -21.54 20.59 -32.79
N VAL A 856 -21.45 19.82 -33.89
CA VAL A 856 -21.43 18.34 -33.85
C VAL A 856 -20.22 17.82 -33.07
N ALA A 857 -19.05 18.41 -33.27
CA ALA A 857 -17.84 18.02 -32.55
C ALA A 857 -17.96 18.25 -31.03
N LEU A 858 -18.67 19.30 -30.60
CA LEU A 858 -18.92 19.54 -29.18
C LEU A 858 -19.81 18.43 -28.60
N LEU A 859 -20.84 18.01 -29.33
CA LEU A 859 -21.71 16.90 -28.93
C LEU A 859 -20.95 15.57 -28.83
N GLU A 860 -20.02 15.29 -29.74
CA GLU A 860 -19.16 14.10 -29.67
C GLU A 860 -18.30 14.10 -28.40
N ASN A 861 -17.62 15.22 -28.12
CA ASN A 861 -16.73 15.35 -26.97
C ASN A 861 -17.50 15.33 -25.64
N GLU A 862 -18.64 16.02 -25.55
CA GLU A 862 -19.51 15.97 -24.36
C GLU A 862 -20.14 14.59 -24.17
N CYS A 863 -20.55 13.93 -25.25
CA CYS A 863 -21.08 12.57 -25.18
C CYS A 863 -20.02 11.59 -24.65
N GLU A 864 -18.80 11.62 -25.21
CA GLU A 864 -17.69 10.80 -24.72
C GLU A 864 -17.44 11.03 -23.23
N ARG A 865 -17.35 12.30 -22.81
CA ARG A 865 -17.15 12.66 -21.39
C ARG A 865 -18.24 12.07 -20.49
N ARG A 866 -19.51 12.32 -20.83
CA ARG A 866 -20.66 11.86 -20.02
C ARG A 866 -20.74 10.35 -19.93
N VAL A 867 -20.42 9.63 -21.01
CA VAL A 867 -20.41 8.16 -20.99
C VAL A 867 -19.26 7.63 -20.14
N LEU A 868 -18.09 8.29 -20.15
CA LEU A 868 -16.97 7.93 -19.29
C LEU A 868 -17.24 8.19 -17.80
N GLU A 869 -17.80 9.36 -17.47
CA GLU A 869 -18.10 9.79 -16.09
C GLU A 869 -19.32 9.05 -15.50
N ASP A 870 -20.46 9.05 -16.21
CA ASP A 870 -21.75 8.56 -15.69
C ASP A 870 -22.07 7.10 -16.09
N GLY A 871 -21.45 6.59 -17.16
CA GLY A 871 -21.79 5.30 -17.76
C GLY A 871 -21.51 4.09 -16.85
N LYS A 872 -20.56 4.22 -15.91
CA LYS A 872 -20.19 3.14 -14.98
C LYS A 872 -21.27 2.84 -13.93
N ARG A 873 -22.11 3.82 -13.56
CA ARG A 873 -23.06 3.70 -12.43
C ARG A 873 -24.32 2.89 -12.75
N ASN A 874 -24.69 2.75 -14.04
CA ASN A 874 -25.97 2.16 -14.48
C ASN A 874 -25.79 1.14 -15.62
N VAL A 875 -24.84 0.20 -15.46
CA VAL A 875 -24.39 -0.72 -16.54
C VAL A 875 -25.54 -1.50 -17.21
N GLU A 876 -26.52 -2.00 -16.45
CA GLU A 876 -27.51 -2.93 -17.00
C GLU A 876 -28.59 -2.25 -17.86
N GLU A 877 -29.12 -1.10 -17.44
CA GLU A 877 -30.14 -0.36 -18.23
C GLU A 877 -29.53 0.34 -19.44
N ASN A 878 -28.30 0.83 -19.33
CA ASN A 878 -27.67 1.65 -20.37
C ASN A 878 -26.89 0.85 -21.41
N ARG A 879 -26.70 -0.47 -21.25
CA ARG A 879 -25.80 -1.27 -22.10
C ARG A 879 -26.07 -1.13 -23.60
N LYS A 880 -27.33 -1.27 -24.04
CA LYS A 880 -27.71 -1.12 -25.46
C LYS A 880 -27.51 0.30 -25.97
N THR A 881 -27.79 1.29 -25.13
CA THR A 881 -27.60 2.71 -25.45
C THR A 881 -26.11 3.02 -25.63
N VAL A 882 -25.26 2.53 -24.72
CA VAL A 882 -23.80 2.69 -24.78
C VAL A 882 -23.23 2.00 -26.02
N GLU A 883 -23.67 0.79 -26.36
CA GLU A 883 -23.21 0.09 -27.57
C GLU A 883 -23.50 0.89 -28.85
N GLY A 884 -24.69 1.48 -28.97
CA GLY A 884 -25.03 2.37 -30.08
C GLY A 884 -24.23 3.68 -30.10
N ILE A 885 -23.93 4.26 -28.93
CA ILE A 885 -23.08 5.45 -28.83
C ILE A 885 -21.64 5.15 -29.28
N LEU A 886 -21.07 4.03 -28.82
CA LEU A 886 -19.73 3.59 -29.22
C LEU A 886 -19.64 3.35 -30.73
N GLU A 887 -20.71 2.83 -31.34
CA GLU A 887 -20.78 2.67 -32.79
C GLU A 887 -20.73 4.00 -33.55
N VAL A 888 -21.43 5.04 -33.06
CA VAL A 888 -21.41 6.38 -33.67
C VAL A 888 -20.11 7.13 -33.43
N LEU A 889 -19.54 7.05 -32.22
CA LEU A 889 -18.23 7.66 -31.95
C LEU A 889 -17.13 7.01 -32.80
N LYS A 890 -17.27 5.73 -33.14
CA LYS A 890 -16.39 5.04 -34.07
C LYS A 890 -16.65 5.41 -35.53
N CYS A 891 -17.91 5.52 -35.92
CA CYS A 891 -18.34 5.77 -37.30
C CYS A 891 -19.33 6.95 -37.34
N PRO A 892 -18.81 8.19 -37.46
CA PRO A 892 -19.64 9.38 -37.51
C PRO A 892 -20.70 9.28 -38.61
N ASN A 893 -21.90 9.80 -38.33
CA ASN A 893 -23.06 9.72 -39.21
C ASN A 893 -23.41 8.32 -39.74
N LEU A 894 -22.91 7.26 -39.09
CA LEU A 894 -23.03 5.88 -39.57
C LEU A 894 -22.53 5.74 -41.02
N CYS A 895 -21.40 6.39 -41.33
CA CYS A 895 -20.81 6.42 -42.65
C CYS A 895 -21.77 6.96 -43.72
N SER A 896 -22.70 7.85 -43.33
CA SER A 896 -23.71 8.50 -44.18
C SER A 896 -24.55 7.54 -45.04
N GLY A 897 -24.58 6.25 -44.70
CA GLY A 897 -25.17 5.20 -45.53
C GLY A 897 -24.40 4.86 -46.82
N HIS A 898 -23.22 5.43 -47.03
CA HIS A 898 -22.38 5.23 -48.21
C HIS A 898 -21.07 4.49 -47.88
N GLY A 899 -20.99 3.81 -46.74
CA GLY A 899 -19.83 3.04 -46.34
C GLY A 899 -20.16 1.98 -45.29
N GLU A 900 -19.17 1.16 -44.98
CA GLU A 900 -19.24 0.13 -43.93
C GLU A 900 -18.44 0.57 -42.70
N CYS A 901 -19.02 0.39 -41.51
CA CYS A 901 -18.38 0.74 -40.25
C CYS A 901 -17.43 -0.38 -39.79
N MET A 902 -16.12 -0.10 -39.78
CA MET A 902 -15.06 -1.03 -39.37
C MET A 902 -14.57 -0.71 -37.95
N GLY A 903 -13.65 -1.53 -37.42
CA GLY A 903 -13.11 -1.37 -36.06
C GLY A 903 -12.38 -0.05 -35.79
N TRP A 904 -12.01 0.70 -36.83
CA TRP A 904 -11.25 1.97 -36.74
C TRP A 904 -11.94 3.16 -37.44
N GLY A 905 -13.17 2.99 -37.96
CA GLY A 905 -13.90 4.04 -38.68
C GLY A 905 -14.59 3.56 -39.95
N CYS A 906 -15.04 4.50 -40.77
CA CYS A 906 -15.78 4.22 -41.99
C CYS A 906 -14.88 3.83 -43.18
N VAL A 907 -15.31 2.81 -43.92
CA VAL A 907 -14.75 2.46 -45.23
C VAL A 907 -15.78 2.83 -46.30
N CYS A 908 -15.47 3.84 -47.11
CA CYS A 908 -16.41 4.38 -48.08
C CYS A 908 -16.55 3.51 -49.32
N SER A 909 -17.79 3.45 -49.83
CA SER A 909 -18.10 2.82 -51.10
C SER A 909 -17.43 3.60 -52.25
N PRO A 910 -17.11 2.94 -53.38
CA PRO A 910 -16.54 3.60 -54.54
C PRO A 910 -17.37 4.83 -54.97
N GLY A 911 -16.72 5.97 -55.17
CA GLY A 911 -17.38 7.24 -55.50
C GLY A 911 -17.68 8.14 -54.31
N TYR A 912 -17.50 7.65 -53.07
CA TYR A 912 -17.61 8.45 -51.85
C TYR A 912 -16.25 8.56 -51.13
N SER A 913 -16.10 9.62 -50.36
CA SER A 913 -14.91 9.98 -49.59
C SER A 913 -15.32 10.77 -48.35
N SER A 914 -14.34 11.30 -47.60
CA SER A 914 -14.44 11.86 -46.24
C SER A 914 -14.50 10.79 -45.14
N TYR A 915 -14.31 11.23 -43.90
CA TYR A 915 -14.26 10.37 -42.71
C TYR A 915 -15.62 9.71 -42.38
N ASP A 916 -16.72 10.28 -42.86
CA ASP A 916 -18.09 9.77 -42.69
C ASP A 916 -18.77 9.41 -44.03
N CYS A 917 -18.01 9.36 -45.12
CA CYS A 917 -18.49 9.00 -46.47
C CYS A 917 -19.58 9.92 -47.04
N SER A 918 -19.66 11.18 -46.58
CA SER A 918 -20.62 12.18 -47.06
C SER A 918 -20.23 12.81 -48.41
N HIS A 919 -18.93 12.92 -48.73
CA HIS A 919 -18.46 13.59 -49.93
C HIS A 919 -18.48 12.65 -51.16
N SER A 920 -19.25 12.98 -52.19
CA SER A 920 -19.22 12.24 -53.47
C SER A 920 -18.22 12.86 -54.46
N TYR A 921 -17.43 12.02 -55.14
CA TYR A 921 -16.47 12.45 -56.17
C TYR A 921 -17.13 12.95 -57.46
N GLY A 922 -18.46 12.88 -57.60
CA GLY A 922 -19.11 13.02 -58.90
C GLY A 922 -20.57 13.46 -58.87
N MET A 923 -20.80 14.76 -58.69
CA MET A 923 -21.89 15.49 -59.37
C MET A 923 -21.58 17.00 -59.53
N GLN A 924 -20.31 17.38 -59.72
CA GLN A 924 -20.05 18.59 -60.53
C GLN A 924 -20.16 18.15 -61.99
N MET A 925 -21.26 18.55 -62.60
CA MET A 925 -21.71 18.15 -63.93
C MET A 925 -20.58 18.18 -64.96
N LEU A 926 -20.44 17.06 -65.69
CA LEU A 926 -19.96 17.08 -67.07
C LEU A 926 -20.91 17.90 -67.94
#